data_AF-Q4CMY8-F1
#
_entry.id   AF-Q4CMY8-F1
#
_cell.length_a   1.000
_cell.length_b   1.000
_cell.length_c   1.000
_cell.angle_alpha   90.00
_cell.angle_beta   90.00
_cell.angle_gamma   90.00
#
_symmetry.space_group_name_H-M   'P 1'
#
loop_
_entity.id
_entity.type
_entity.pdbx_description
1 polymer ?
#
loop_
_entity_poly.entity_id
_entity_poly.type
_entity_poly.pdbx_seq_one_letter_code
_entity_poly.pdbx_strand_id
1 'polypeptide(L)'
;MQSAVGACPRSRHRVRCRAIAAVRVALLVVLSLVAAAAWMPAVHAVVLRLRGGTVDRAITVGHAVDTVLMDGVYITNGVAVVFDVAAMLPGALRIELRNCVCDGGVQIHVRGYSGEPASDRSLEVSVSGLSGGYCSLVFAHNLPAHTNATVRDSTIVAAGPMRYSQLSGLTDAVASPLVLHATSLLQSQLRVSNTVLRSLQAGGSAVYVGGDVDLLSSAVVLDGVSLEASGGPTASALHVASSSRLSLRSHSVFSVTSVSVVSSGGGIVLGERLAVFDSVLRFVRVEGSVASSLVRCDGGTIDAGGWLDLHDVWAVGEASSVASLSGVTLSGGTVSIARCAATGATLVSGPAITSGVVSVQCNRAGGRVLRSSGDYRMAGLPSVSVVPCDGCAAELACFDALTASFSDCVCSCRAGGVGEACLPFDVPPARAGGGGGGAQDCVSGVTLTESVTVGGGRATACFDSVVFGGPIIVAVDLRLMDAFADALNVTLRHCVLAGGAQLRIGGLSESTARLMPHAFVNMTNVTSLEVTIVLHGAMPPHSSVLLANSTLRATVDGSQYVPTTPGHAGSRYGPALVLDGVRLLSTRFVMTRSTLVCGGGLCAAILVERGLGVSLSSVFYMDNCAVLSQSHLMHALASDLRVSGGSVFSIQNSLWSAPSTEYYKGACMFGDVVVDGGSVMQIVSSTFRLGFAMLIANTLTVAGGSWLVHRDNEFRAAYVVYVANENGVAFRGRSVWSILDNNFTYGSYSSTTAYMTSKWSPPSDTRPTIYGMCNEAIGSPVTDYQGELNIGTPVTVLDCGACTVDAVCFAARTSSISGCECVCAAGGYGDTCLPAAAPDGLGP
;
A
#
# COMPACT_ATOMS: atom_id res chain seq x y z
N MET A 1 106.75 1.83 -34.14
CA MET A 1 105.84 1.20 -33.16
C MET A 1 104.42 1.40 -33.68
N GLN A 2 103.71 0.28 -33.87
CA GLN A 2 102.37 0.11 -34.46
C GLN A 2 101.86 1.21 -35.40
N SER A 3 102.04 0.90 -36.68
CA SER A 3 101.35 1.43 -37.85
C SER A 3 99.86 1.07 -37.85
N ALA A 4 99.00 2.06 -38.09
CA ALA A 4 97.76 1.88 -38.83
C ALA A 4 97.50 3.16 -39.65
N VAL A 5 98.30 3.32 -40.71
CA VAL A 5 98.07 4.23 -41.83
C VAL A 5 97.42 3.40 -42.93
N GLY A 6 96.28 3.84 -43.45
CA GLY A 6 95.56 3.16 -44.52
C GLY A 6 94.61 4.10 -45.24
N ALA A 7 95.14 4.75 -46.26
CA ALA A 7 94.53 5.79 -47.08
C ALA A 7 93.18 5.42 -47.73
N CYS A 8 92.26 6.39 -47.75
CA CYS A 8 91.13 6.40 -48.68
C CYS A 8 91.42 7.30 -49.88
N PRO A 9 91.45 6.77 -51.11
CA PRO A 9 91.29 7.57 -52.31
C PRO A 9 89.90 7.41 -52.93
N ARG A 10 89.44 8.54 -53.47
CA ARG A 10 88.26 8.79 -54.31
C ARG A 10 88.03 7.71 -55.38
N SER A 11 86.77 7.32 -55.65
CA SER A 11 86.22 7.36 -57.02
C SER A 11 84.71 7.02 -57.13
N ARG A 12 84.05 7.77 -58.04
CA ARG A 12 82.95 7.43 -58.96
C ARG A 12 81.51 7.28 -58.46
N HIS A 13 80.77 8.38 -58.69
CA HIS A 13 79.43 8.41 -59.27
C HIS A 13 79.05 7.19 -60.12
N ARG A 14 77.87 6.60 -59.88
CA ARG A 14 76.67 6.74 -60.75
C ARG A 14 75.51 5.83 -60.29
N VAL A 15 74.37 6.47 -60.03
CA VAL A 15 73.00 6.05 -60.35
C VAL A 15 72.40 4.85 -59.59
N ARG A 16 71.57 5.16 -58.58
CA ARG A 16 70.34 4.42 -58.23
C ARG A 16 69.20 5.40 -57.91
N CYS A 17 68.77 6.20 -58.90
CA CYS A 17 67.62 7.12 -58.77
C CYS A 17 66.23 6.44 -58.93
N ARG A 18 66.10 5.12 -58.73
CA ARG A 18 64.79 4.45 -58.81
C ARG A 18 64.10 4.23 -57.45
N ALA A 19 64.81 4.27 -56.33
CA ALA A 19 64.20 4.06 -55.01
C ALA A 19 63.43 5.30 -54.50
N ILE A 20 63.90 6.51 -54.80
CA ILE A 20 63.31 7.75 -54.27
C ILE A 20 61.98 8.10 -54.97
N ALA A 21 61.81 7.71 -56.24
CA ALA A 21 60.56 7.96 -56.95
C ALA A 21 59.39 7.11 -56.41
N ALA A 22 59.64 5.84 -56.09
CA ALA A 22 58.60 4.95 -55.55
C ALA A 22 58.08 5.44 -54.18
N VAL A 23 58.97 5.92 -53.31
CA VAL A 23 58.60 6.44 -51.98
C VAL A 23 57.78 7.72 -52.11
N ARG A 24 58.12 8.62 -53.04
CA ARG A 24 57.34 9.85 -53.26
C ARG A 24 55.94 9.60 -53.83
N VAL A 25 55.80 8.64 -54.74
CA VAL A 25 54.49 8.26 -55.29
C VAL A 25 53.62 7.61 -54.21
N ALA A 26 54.18 6.71 -53.38
CA ALA A 26 53.45 6.11 -52.27
C ALA A 26 52.99 7.18 -51.26
N LEU A 27 53.85 8.15 -50.92
CA LEU A 27 53.49 9.23 -50.01
C LEU A 27 52.37 10.12 -50.57
N LEU A 28 52.42 10.43 -51.88
CA LEU A 28 51.39 11.22 -52.56
C LEU A 28 50.05 10.49 -52.64
N VAL A 29 50.04 9.16 -52.84
CA VAL A 29 48.82 8.35 -52.83
C VAL A 29 48.21 8.28 -51.44
N VAL A 30 49.03 8.18 -50.39
CA VAL A 30 48.54 8.23 -49.00
C VAL A 30 47.98 9.62 -48.67
N LEU A 31 48.68 10.69 -49.06
CA LEU A 31 48.20 12.07 -48.88
C LEU A 31 46.94 12.36 -49.68
N SER A 32 46.80 11.83 -50.90
CA SER A 32 45.57 11.99 -51.67
C SER A 32 44.41 11.16 -51.12
N LEU A 33 44.67 9.98 -50.56
CA LEU A 33 43.65 9.20 -49.83
C LEU A 33 43.21 9.91 -48.55
N VAL A 34 44.12 10.52 -47.80
CA VAL A 34 43.80 11.32 -46.60
C VAL A 34 43.06 12.60 -46.98
N ALA A 35 43.46 13.28 -48.06
CA ALA A 35 42.77 14.46 -48.56
C ALA A 35 41.39 14.13 -49.15
N ALA A 36 41.26 12.99 -49.85
CA ALA A 36 39.97 12.49 -50.34
C ALA A 36 39.05 12.05 -49.19
N ALA A 37 39.61 11.50 -48.10
CA ALA A 37 38.85 11.24 -46.87
C ALA A 37 38.41 12.53 -46.17
N ALA A 38 39.23 13.59 -46.21
CA ALA A 38 38.88 14.91 -45.70
C ALA A 38 37.87 15.67 -46.59
N TRP A 39 37.75 15.29 -47.86
CA TRP A 39 36.81 15.86 -48.84
C TRP A 39 35.58 14.96 -49.07
N MET A 40 35.33 13.99 -48.20
CA MET A 40 34.01 13.35 -48.12
C MET A 40 33.05 14.39 -47.52
N PRO A 41 32.07 14.91 -48.29
CA PRO A 41 31.12 15.87 -47.77
C PRO A 41 30.36 15.23 -46.61
N ALA A 42 30.20 16.00 -45.53
CA ALA A 42 29.35 15.74 -44.37
C ALA A 42 28.61 14.40 -44.47
N VAL A 43 29.17 13.36 -43.84
CA VAL A 43 28.52 12.05 -43.71
C VAL A 43 27.11 12.33 -43.22
N HIS A 44 26.13 12.04 -44.08
CA HIS A 44 24.73 12.35 -43.79
C HIS A 44 24.37 11.58 -42.52
N ALA A 45 23.91 12.30 -41.50
CA ALA A 45 23.28 11.74 -40.32
C ALA A 45 22.31 10.62 -40.71
N VAL A 46 22.64 9.36 -40.37
CA VAL A 46 21.75 8.23 -40.66
C VAL A 46 20.79 8.07 -39.50
N VAL A 47 19.52 8.35 -39.78
CA VAL A 47 18.43 8.12 -38.84
C VAL A 47 17.93 6.68 -39.00
N LEU A 48 18.11 5.83 -37.98
CA LEU A 48 17.48 4.52 -37.93
C LEU A 48 16.04 4.66 -37.44
N ARG A 49 15.06 4.31 -38.28
CA ARG A 49 13.64 4.29 -37.90
C ARG A 49 13.06 2.89 -38.04
N LEU A 50 12.53 2.36 -36.93
CA LEU A 50 11.76 1.12 -36.89
C LEU A 50 10.36 1.48 -36.38
N ARG A 51 9.34 1.23 -37.20
CA ARG A 51 7.93 1.41 -36.82
C ARG A 51 7.21 0.09 -36.97
N GLY A 52 6.66 -0.44 -35.89
CA GLY A 52 6.09 -1.77 -35.85
C GLY A 52 7.14 -2.88 -36.07
N GLY A 53 6.66 -4.08 -36.37
CA GLY A 53 7.49 -5.23 -36.69
C GLY A 53 8.11 -5.93 -35.47
N THR A 54 8.88 -6.96 -35.75
CA THR A 54 9.50 -7.82 -34.73
C THR A 54 11.02 -7.81 -34.84
N VAL A 55 11.70 -7.66 -33.71
CA VAL A 55 13.16 -7.85 -33.56
C VAL A 55 13.37 -9.13 -32.75
N ASP A 56 13.78 -10.20 -33.42
CA ASP A 56 14.01 -11.54 -32.86
C ASP A 56 15.47 -11.99 -32.95
N ARG A 57 16.36 -11.08 -33.40
CA ARG A 57 17.82 -11.25 -33.46
C ARG A 57 18.50 -10.09 -32.75
N ALA A 58 19.66 -10.36 -32.16
CA ALA A 58 20.45 -9.31 -31.51
C ALA A 58 20.87 -8.25 -32.53
N ILE A 59 20.73 -6.98 -32.16
CA ILE A 59 21.13 -5.84 -32.98
C ILE A 59 22.03 -4.92 -32.17
N THR A 60 23.09 -4.44 -32.80
CA THR A 60 23.95 -3.38 -32.27
C THR A 60 23.87 -2.20 -33.22
N VAL A 61 23.32 -1.09 -32.73
CA VAL A 61 23.20 0.18 -33.43
C VAL A 61 24.29 1.10 -32.92
N GLY A 62 25.15 1.58 -33.81
CA GLY A 62 26.27 2.44 -33.45
C GLY A 62 26.79 3.18 -34.67
N HIS A 63 27.69 2.54 -35.43
CA HIS A 63 28.36 3.16 -36.57
C HIS A 63 27.43 3.86 -37.56
N ALA A 64 27.82 5.07 -37.95
CA ALA A 64 27.13 5.95 -38.90
C ALA A 64 25.72 6.42 -38.50
N VAL A 65 25.23 6.07 -37.30
CA VAL A 65 23.91 6.49 -36.80
C VAL A 65 24.07 7.61 -35.79
N ASP A 66 23.23 8.64 -35.87
CA ASP A 66 23.11 9.71 -34.87
C ASP A 66 21.75 9.69 -34.15
N THR A 67 20.70 9.26 -34.85
CA THR A 67 19.34 9.19 -34.33
C THR A 67 18.73 7.79 -34.49
N VAL A 68 18.14 7.26 -33.43
CA VAL A 68 17.36 6.03 -33.41
C VAL A 68 15.93 6.33 -32.97
N LEU A 69 14.96 5.87 -33.74
CA LEU A 69 13.53 5.91 -33.40
C LEU A 69 12.92 4.52 -33.56
N MET A 70 12.48 3.93 -32.46
CA MET A 70 11.70 2.71 -32.42
C MET A 70 10.30 3.02 -31.90
N ASP A 71 9.27 2.68 -32.68
CA ASP A 71 7.87 2.96 -32.32
C ASP A 71 7.00 1.73 -32.57
N GLY A 72 6.38 1.18 -31.53
CA GLY A 72 5.51 -0.01 -31.65
C GLY A 72 6.24 -1.31 -32.02
N VAL A 73 7.56 -1.37 -31.80
CA VAL A 73 8.38 -2.55 -32.14
C VAL A 73 8.23 -3.64 -31.08
N TYR A 74 8.00 -4.89 -31.51
CA TYR A 74 8.01 -6.08 -30.66
C TYR A 74 9.40 -6.72 -30.62
N ILE A 75 10.05 -6.76 -29.47
CA ILE A 75 11.39 -7.33 -29.29
C ILE A 75 11.23 -8.63 -28.51
N THR A 76 11.77 -9.74 -29.02
CA THR A 76 11.51 -11.07 -28.44
C THR A 76 12.72 -12.00 -28.50
N ASN A 77 12.54 -13.26 -28.12
CA ASN A 77 13.54 -14.33 -28.22
C ASN A 77 14.80 -14.10 -27.36
N GLY A 78 14.69 -13.31 -26.28
CA GLY A 78 15.78 -13.09 -25.34
C GLY A 78 16.98 -12.35 -25.91
N VAL A 79 16.77 -11.56 -26.98
CA VAL A 79 17.86 -10.88 -27.68
C VAL A 79 18.31 -9.59 -27.00
N ALA A 80 19.55 -9.20 -27.28
CA ALA A 80 20.10 -7.92 -26.87
C ALA A 80 19.95 -6.88 -28.00
N VAL A 81 19.32 -5.74 -27.67
CA VAL A 81 19.30 -4.53 -28.51
C VAL A 81 20.27 -3.55 -27.88
N VAL A 82 21.40 -3.28 -28.55
CA VAL A 82 22.48 -2.44 -28.01
C VAL A 82 22.58 -1.15 -28.80
N PHE A 83 22.36 -0.02 -28.16
CA PHE A 83 22.70 1.30 -28.66
C PHE A 83 24.09 1.67 -28.16
N ASP A 84 25.10 1.49 -29.01
CA ASP A 84 26.50 1.74 -28.71
C ASP A 84 26.85 3.20 -29.00
N VAL A 85 26.65 4.05 -27.99
CA VAL A 85 26.83 5.51 -28.05
C VAL A 85 28.26 5.89 -28.42
N ALA A 86 29.26 5.09 -28.01
CA ALA A 86 30.65 5.32 -28.36
C ALA A 86 30.94 5.10 -29.86
N ALA A 87 30.16 4.22 -30.51
CA ALA A 87 30.28 3.94 -31.94
C ALA A 87 29.41 4.85 -32.83
N MET A 88 28.47 5.61 -32.26
CA MET A 88 27.62 6.58 -32.97
C MET A 88 28.40 7.78 -33.50
N LEU A 89 27.82 8.50 -34.47
CA LEU A 89 28.43 9.71 -35.04
C LEU A 89 28.68 10.78 -33.95
N PRO A 90 29.72 11.62 -34.09
CA PRO A 90 29.87 12.81 -33.26
C PRO A 90 28.67 13.76 -33.37
N GLY A 91 28.37 14.53 -32.32
CA GLY A 91 27.28 15.51 -32.28
C GLY A 91 26.14 15.15 -31.32
N ALA A 92 24.96 15.73 -31.57
CA ALA A 92 23.77 15.51 -30.76
C ALA A 92 23.10 14.19 -31.13
N LEU A 93 23.21 13.21 -30.23
CA LEU A 93 22.67 11.87 -30.37
C LEU A 93 21.26 11.79 -29.79
N ARG A 94 20.39 11.02 -30.43
CA ARG A 94 19.01 10.82 -29.96
C ARG A 94 18.60 9.35 -30.07
N ILE A 95 18.15 8.76 -28.97
CA ILE A 95 17.61 7.41 -28.91
C ILE A 95 16.18 7.48 -28.37
N GLU A 96 15.21 7.06 -29.15
CA GLU A 96 13.80 7.18 -28.80
C GLU A 96 13.06 5.86 -28.99
N LEU A 97 12.47 5.34 -27.91
CA LEU A 97 11.64 4.13 -27.88
C LEU A 97 10.23 4.52 -27.45
N ARG A 98 9.24 4.27 -28.30
CA ARG A 98 7.82 4.57 -28.08
C ARG A 98 7.00 3.30 -28.20
N ASN A 99 6.16 3.02 -27.22
CA ASN A 99 5.19 1.92 -27.24
C ASN A 99 5.80 0.56 -27.66
N CYS A 100 7.09 0.36 -27.37
CA CYS A 100 7.77 -0.88 -27.67
C CYS A 100 7.29 -1.96 -26.71
N VAL A 101 7.23 -3.18 -27.20
CA VAL A 101 6.89 -4.35 -26.40
C VAL A 101 8.09 -5.27 -26.36
N CYS A 102 8.50 -5.74 -25.19
CA CYS A 102 9.61 -6.66 -25.04
C CYS A 102 9.15 -7.93 -24.31
N ASP A 103 9.71 -9.09 -24.67
CA ASP A 103 9.42 -10.34 -23.97
C ASP A 103 10.51 -11.41 -24.17
N GLY A 104 10.47 -12.47 -23.36
CA GLY A 104 11.36 -13.63 -23.50
C GLY A 104 12.79 -13.41 -22.98
N GLY A 105 13.01 -12.46 -22.07
CA GLY A 105 14.32 -12.17 -21.47
C GLY A 105 15.14 -11.14 -22.26
N VAL A 106 14.47 -10.26 -23.00
CA VAL A 106 15.10 -9.24 -23.85
C VAL A 106 15.84 -8.19 -23.02
N GLN A 107 16.96 -7.72 -23.55
CA GLN A 107 17.78 -6.68 -22.93
C GLN A 107 17.99 -5.50 -23.88
N ILE A 108 17.61 -4.31 -23.44
CA ILE A 108 17.80 -3.06 -24.19
C ILE A 108 18.93 -2.29 -23.51
N HIS A 109 20.07 -2.15 -24.17
CA HIS A 109 21.27 -1.52 -23.64
C HIS A 109 21.48 -0.14 -24.26
N VAL A 110 21.59 0.90 -23.44
CA VAL A 110 22.21 2.17 -23.80
C VAL A 110 23.64 2.12 -23.27
N ARG A 111 24.61 1.87 -24.15
CA ARG A 111 26.00 1.61 -23.80
C ARG A 111 26.88 2.81 -24.13
N GLY A 112 27.49 3.40 -23.11
CA GLY A 112 28.47 4.47 -23.20
C GLY A 112 29.92 3.99 -23.36
N TYR A 113 30.85 4.84 -22.93
CA TYR A 113 32.29 4.65 -23.01
C TYR A 113 32.82 3.90 -21.78
N SER A 114 33.64 2.87 -21.98
CA SER A 114 34.32 2.18 -20.89
C SER A 114 35.36 3.05 -20.16
N GLY A 115 35.81 4.14 -20.79
CA GLY A 115 36.71 5.14 -20.23
C GLY A 115 36.07 6.53 -20.21
N GLU A 116 36.89 7.57 -20.31
CA GLU A 116 36.40 8.96 -20.39
C GLU A 116 35.54 9.16 -21.65
N PRO A 117 34.30 9.70 -21.52
CA PRO A 117 33.46 10.01 -22.66
C PRO A 117 34.10 11.06 -23.57
N ALA A 118 33.87 10.93 -24.88
CA ALA A 118 34.27 11.96 -25.82
C ALA A 118 33.46 13.26 -25.60
N SER A 119 34.12 14.41 -25.66
CA SER A 119 33.51 15.74 -25.45
C SER A 119 32.77 16.30 -26.66
N ASP A 120 32.80 15.58 -27.79
CA ASP A 120 32.18 15.96 -29.07
C ASP A 120 30.72 15.50 -29.21
N ARG A 121 30.10 14.99 -28.15
CA ARG A 121 28.76 14.40 -28.16
C ARG A 121 27.90 14.83 -26.98
N SER A 122 26.60 14.89 -27.22
CA SER A 122 25.53 14.96 -26.20
C SER A 122 24.47 13.91 -26.51
N LEU A 123 23.74 13.41 -25.52
CA LEU A 123 22.80 12.30 -25.72
C LEU A 123 21.40 12.60 -25.13
N GLU A 124 20.37 12.44 -25.94
CA GLU A 124 18.97 12.42 -25.50
C GLU A 124 18.42 10.99 -25.61
N VAL A 125 17.96 10.42 -24.51
CA VAL A 125 17.27 9.12 -24.47
C VAL A 125 15.84 9.32 -24.00
N SER A 126 14.87 8.83 -24.75
CA SER A 126 13.45 8.88 -24.38
C SER A 126 12.81 7.51 -24.57
N VAL A 127 12.45 6.86 -23.46
CA VAL A 127 11.69 5.61 -23.44
C VAL A 127 10.30 5.92 -22.90
N SER A 128 9.26 5.70 -23.70
CA SER A 128 7.88 5.93 -23.29
C SER A 128 6.98 4.78 -23.72
N GLY A 129 6.14 4.26 -22.82
CA GLY A 129 5.24 3.16 -23.16
C GLY A 129 5.95 1.81 -23.37
N LEU A 130 7.15 1.61 -22.82
CA LEU A 130 7.83 0.31 -22.88
C LEU A 130 7.07 -0.67 -22.00
N SER A 131 6.57 -1.75 -22.59
CA SER A 131 5.81 -2.77 -21.87
C SER A 131 6.40 -4.17 -22.10
N GLY A 132 6.44 -5.00 -21.07
CA GLY A 132 6.95 -6.36 -21.26
C GLY A 132 6.94 -7.23 -20.02
N GLY A 133 6.59 -8.50 -20.22
CA GLY A 133 6.50 -9.51 -19.16
C GLY A 133 7.84 -10.09 -18.73
N TYR A 134 8.86 -10.00 -19.59
CA TYR A 134 10.19 -10.53 -19.30
C TYR A 134 11.30 -9.74 -20.03
N CYS A 135 11.72 -8.61 -19.44
CA CYS A 135 12.69 -7.69 -20.04
C CYS A 135 13.61 -6.99 -19.04
N SER A 136 14.66 -6.35 -19.57
CA SER A 136 15.58 -5.48 -18.86
C SER A 136 16.01 -4.27 -19.69
N LEU A 137 15.93 -3.07 -19.13
CA LEU A 137 16.51 -1.83 -19.67
C LEU A 137 17.80 -1.52 -18.91
N VAL A 138 18.90 -1.32 -19.64
CA VAL A 138 20.24 -1.26 -19.09
C VAL A 138 20.93 0.02 -19.56
N PHE A 139 21.37 0.86 -18.62
CA PHE A 139 22.31 1.95 -18.89
C PHE A 139 23.68 1.50 -18.40
N ALA A 140 24.65 1.42 -19.31
CA ALA A 140 25.95 0.86 -19.01
C ALA A 140 27.09 1.79 -19.44
N HIS A 141 28.15 1.84 -18.64
CA HIS A 141 29.35 2.64 -18.87
C HIS A 141 29.10 4.16 -18.88
N ASN A 142 30.14 4.96 -19.10
CA ASN A 142 30.05 6.42 -18.99
C ASN A 142 29.32 7.00 -20.21
N LEU A 143 28.19 7.66 -19.96
CA LEU A 143 27.45 8.37 -21.01
C LEU A 143 28.11 9.74 -21.28
N PRO A 144 27.92 10.34 -22.46
CA PRO A 144 28.41 11.68 -22.75
C PRO A 144 27.96 12.71 -21.71
N ALA A 145 28.73 13.78 -21.53
CA ALA A 145 28.28 14.90 -20.71
C ALA A 145 26.97 15.47 -21.29
N HIS A 146 26.15 16.11 -20.43
CA HIS A 146 24.85 16.66 -20.84
C HIS A 146 23.88 15.59 -21.40
N THR A 147 23.97 14.36 -20.91
CA THR A 147 22.99 13.33 -21.24
C THR A 147 21.66 13.59 -20.54
N ASN A 148 20.56 13.55 -21.29
CA ASN A 148 19.20 13.60 -20.75
C ASN A 148 18.47 12.30 -21.09
N ALA A 149 18.30 11.43 -20.10
CA ALA A 149 17.61 10.15 -20.24
C ALA A 149 16.29 10.17 -19.49
N THR A 150 15.21 9.76 -20.17
CA THR A 150 13.86 9.69 -19.60
C THR A 150 13.24 8.32 -19.88
N VAL A 151 12.59 7.74 -18.87
CA VAL A 151 11.80 6.51 -18.95
C VAL A 151 10.45 6.83 -18.33
N ARG A 152 9.36 6.70 -19.08
CA ARG A 152 8.03 7.06 -18.57
C ARG A 152 6.91 6.18 -19.07
N ASP A 153 5.80 6.18 -18.33
CA ASP A 153 4.55 5.52 -18.72
C ASP A 153 4.77 4.04 -19.11
N SER A 154 5.67 3.35 -18.41
CA SER A 154 6.18 2.02 -18.80
C SER A 154 5.85 0.95 -17.76
N THR A 155 5.81 -0.32 -18.19
CA THR A 155 5.63 -1.47 -17.29
C THR A 155 6.62 -2.56 -17.69
N ILE A 156 7.71 -2.67 -16.94
CA ILE A 156 8.84 -3.55 -17.27
C ILE A 156 8.95 -4.60 -16.18
N VAL A 157 8.78 -5.87 -16.56
CA VAL A 157 8.81 -7.01 -15.66
C VAL A 157 10.01 -7.89 -15.97
N ALA A 158 10.80 -8.23 -14.97
CA ALA A 158 11.80 -9.29 -15.02
C ALA A 158 11.24 -10.56 -14.36
N ALA A 159 10.52 -11.37 -15.14
CA ALA A 159 9.85 -12.58 -14.64
C ALA A 159 10.79 -13.74 -14.26
N GLY A 160 12.04 -13.72 -14.72
CA GLY A 160 13.01 -14.80 -14.53
C GLY A 160 14.47 -14.33 -14.63
N PRO A 161 15.44 -15.27 -14.69
CA PRO A 161 16.86 -14.95 -14.73
C PRO A 161 17.28 -14.20 -16.02
N MET A 162 18.02 -13.10 -15.87
CA MET A 162 18.60 -12.34 -16.99
C MET A 162 20.07 -12.68 -17.22
N ARG A 163 20.48 -12.78 -18.49
CA ARG A 163 21.86 -13.09 -18.90
C ARG A 163 22.58 -11.87 -19.47
N TYR A 164 23.25 -11.09 -18.62
CA TYR A 164 23.95 -9.87 -19.03
C TYR A 164 25.33 -10.12 -19.65
N SER A 165 25.39 -10.97 -20.69
CA SER A 165 26.63 -11.34 -21.39
C SER A 165 27.44 -10.16 -21.95
N GLN A 166 26.82 -8.99 -22.13
CA GLN A 166 27.45 -7.77 -22.63
C GLN A 166 28.18 -6.96 -21.53
N LEU A 167 28.03 -7.32 -20.25
CA LEU A 167 28.59 -6.59 -19.11
C LEU A 167 29.60 -7.47 -18.36
N SER A 168 30.85 -7.02 -18.31
CA SER A 168 31.88 -7.69 -17.50
C SER A 168 31.64 -7.47 -16.01
N GLY A 169 31.62 -8.55 -15.22
CA GLY A 169 31.49 -8.50 -13.76
C GLY A 169 30.06 -8.62 -13.23
N LEU A 170 29.04 -8.50 -14.11
CA LEU A 170 27.65 -8.83 -13.78
C LEU A 170 27.42 -10.32 -14.13
N THR A 171 27.65 -11.22 -13.17
CA THR A 171 27.38 -12.67 -13.36
C THR A 171 25.87 -12.94 -13.50
N ASP A 172 25.49 -14.12 -14.00
CA ASP A 172 24.13 -14.57 -14.44
C ASP A 172 22.99 -14.53 -13.38
N ALA A 173 22.99 -13.63 -12.39
CA ALA A 173 22.15 -13.76 -11.19
C ALA A 173 21.29 -12.53 -10.82
N VAL A 174 21.09 -11.54 -11.69
CA VAL A 174 20.23 -10.38 -11.36
C VAL A 174 19.02 -10.34 -12.30
N ALA A 175 17.84 -10.70 -11.82
CA ALA A 175 16.62 -10.38 -12.55
C ALA A 175 16.21 -8.94 -12.21
N SER A 176 16.58 -7.98 -13.05
CA SER A 176 16.18 -6.59 -12.88
C SER A 176 15.62 -5.96 -14.16
N PRO A 177 14.44 -5.31 -14.10
CA PRO A 177 13.88 -4.61 -15.24
C PRO A 177 14.61 -3.29 -15.54
N LEU A 178 15.30 -2.67 -14.57
CA LEU A 178 16.15 -1.50 -14.77
C LEU A 178 17.54 -1.71 -14.16
N VAL A 179 18.59 -1.50 -14.95
CA VAL A 179 19.99 -1.70 -14.51
C VAL A 179 20.82 -0.45 -14.82
N LEU A 180 21.55 0.05 -13.82
CA LEU A 180 22.62 1.04 -13.99
C LEU A 180 23.97 0.36 -13.71
N HIS A 181 24.85 0.31 -14.71
CA HIS A 181 26.11 -0.42 -14.60
C HIS A 181 27.35 0.38 -14.95
N ALA A 182 28.28 0.57 -13.99
CA ALA A 182 29.54 1.29 -14.19
C ALA A 182 29.34 2.69 -14.83
N THR A 183 28.35 3.44 -14.34
CA THR A 183 27.92 4.71 -14.96
C THR A 183 28.47 5.91 -14.19
N SER A 184 29.40 6.65 -14.76
CA SER A 184 29.71 8.02 -14.32
C SER A 184 28.89 9.01 -15.14
N LEU A 185 27.99 9.73 -14.47
CA LEU A 185 27.16 10.77 -15.08
C LEU A 185 27.78 12.13 -14.78
N LEU A 186 28.05 12.91 -15.83
CA LEU A 186 28.58 14.27 -15.73
C LEU A 186 27.58 15.25 -16.34
N GLN A 187 27.11 16.22 -15.55
CA GLN A 187 26.14 17.23 -16.00
C GLN A 187 24.90 16.64 -16.67
N SER A 188 24.47 15.46 -16.21
CA SER A 188 23.48 14.62 -16.88
C SER A 188 22.29 14.33 -15.96
N GLN A 189 21.16 13.92 -16.53
CA GLN A 189 20.00 13.48 -15.78
C GLN A 189 19.40 12.18 -16.31
N LEU A 190 19.02 11.29 -15.40
CA LEU A 190 18.20 10.11 -15.67
C LEU A 190 16.91 10.21 -14.86
N ARG A 191 15.76 10.28 -15.53
CA ARG A 191 14.44 10.33 -14.89
C ARG A 191 13.61 9.11 -15.27
N VAL A 192 13.05 8.46 -14.26
CA VAL A 192 12.04 7.40 -14.43
C VAL A 192 10.75 7.89 -13.79
N SER A 193 9.69 8.03 -14.57
CA SER A 193 8.40 8.52 -14.07
C SER A 193 7.21 7.65 -14.44
N ASN A 194 6.17 7.61 -13.60
CA ASN A 194 4.91 6.89 -13.88
C ASN A 194 5.15 5.47 -14.46
N THR A 195 6.04 4.70 -13.83
CA THR A 195 6.55 3.44 -14.38
C THR A 195 6.46 2.35 -13.34
N VAL A 196 6.11 1.14 -13.77
CA VAL A 196 6.03 -0.04 -12.92
C VAL A 196 7.21 -0.95 -13.23
N LEU A 197 8.06 -1.20 -12.23
CA LEU A 197 9.22 -2.07 -12.31
C LEU A 197 9.00 -3.27 -11.41
N ARG A 198 8.93 -4.47 -11.99
CA ARG A 198 8.65 -5.70 -11.24
C ARG A 198 9.74 -6.74 -11.43
N SER A 199 10.14 -7.42 -10.36
CA SER A 199 10.99 -8.60 -10.40
C SER A 199 10.36 -9.75 -9.63
N LEU A 200 10.24 -10.92 -10.29
CA LEU A 200 9.59 -12.11 -9.72
C LEU A 200 10.58 -13.20 -9.32
N GLN A 201 11.85 -13.07 -9.72
CA GLN A 201 12.88 -14.08 -9.52
C GLN A 201 13.50 -13.98 -8.13
N ALA A 202 13.87 -15.12 -7.55
CA ALA A 202 14.60 -15.15 -6.29
C ALA A 202 15.93 -14.40 -6.36
N GLY A 203 16.18 -13.54 -5.38
CA GLY A 203 17.33 -12.62 -5.36
C GLY A 203 17.24 -11.46 -6.38
N GLY A 204 16.14 -11.35 -7.13
CA GLY A 204 15.93 -10.28 -8.11
C GLY A 204 15.67 -8.91 -7.47
N SER A 205 15.78 -7.86 -8.28
CA SER A 205 15.46 -6.49 -7.85
C SER A 205 14.70 -5.70 -8.90
N ALA A 206 13.88 -4.71 -8.51
CA ALA A 206 13.18 -3.88 -9.50
C ALA A 206 14.11 -2.81 -10.13
N VAL A 207 15.11 -2.35 -9.37
CA VAL A 207 16.22 -1.54 -9.88
C VAL A 207 17.52 -2.11 -9.35
N TYR A 208 18.50 -2.32 -10.23
CA TYR A 208 19.83 -2.79 -9.85
C TYR A 208 20.89 -1.78 -10.22
N VAL A 209 21.84 -1.55 -9.32
CA VAL A 209 23.00 -0.69 -9.52
C VAL A 209 24.25 -1.51 -9.19
N GLY A 210 25.19 -1.60 -10.13
CA GLY A 210 26.42 -2.35 -9.89
C GLY A 210 27.56 -1.89 -10.81
N GLY A 211 28.81 -2.05 -10.39
CA GLY A 211 29.93 -1.33 -11.03
C GLY A 211 29.78 0.16 -10.74
N ASP A 212 30.71 0.73 -9.97
CA ASP A 212 30.64 2.08 -9.38
C ASP A 212 29.81 3.09 -10.19
N VAL A 213 28.86 3.73 -9.53
CA VAL A 213 28.02 4.79 -10.10
C VAL A 213 28.36 6.11 -9.42
N ASP A 214 28.85 7.05 -10.22
CA ASP A 214 29.28 8.36 -9.77
C ASP A 214 28.43 9.45 -10.45
N LEU A 215 27.68 10.23 -9.66
CA LEU A 215 26.96 11.42 -10.11
C LEU A 215 27.83 12.65 -9.87
N LEU A 216 28.20 13.35 -10.93
CA LEU A 216 28.97 14.59 -10.92
C LEU A 216 28.11 15.71 -11.52
N SER A 217 27.65 16.64 -10.68
CA SER A 217 26.65 17.65 -11.06
C SER A 217 25.52 17.03 -11.87
N SER A 218 24.95 15.93 -11.39
CA SER A 218 23.99 15.11 -12.15
C SER A 218 22.81 14.68 -11.29
N ALA A 219 21.72 14.25 -11.94
CA ALA A 219 20.51 13.83 -11.26
C ALA A 219 20.04 12.42 -11.67
N VAL A 220 19.63 11.61 -10.68
CA VAL A 220 18.85 10.39 -10.89
C VAL A 220 17.54 10.56 -10.13
N VAL A 221 16.41 10.50 -10.82
CA VAL A 221 15.09 10.80 -10.26
C VAL A 221 14.12 9.68 -10.58
N LEU A 222 13.55 9.05 -9.55
CA LEU A 222 12.40 8.15 -9.65
C LEU A 222 11.17 8.88 -9.13
N ASP A 223 10.14 9.07 -9.96
CA ASP A 223 8.92 9.80 -9.59
C ASP A 223 7.63 9.07 -9.97
N GLY A 224 6.77 8.75 -9.00
CA GLY A 224 5.54 8.01 -9.31
C GLY A 224 5.82 6.60 -9.82
N VAL A 225 6.86 5.95 -9.28
CA VAL A 225 7.31 4.61 -9.69
C VAL A 225 6.79 3.56 -8.71
N SER A 226 6.32 2.42 -9.21
CA SER A 226 6.06 1.22 -8.39
C SER A 226 7.23 0.27 -8.49
N LEU A 227 7.86 -0.03 -7.35
CA LEU A 227 8.97 -0.98 -7.23
C LEU A 227 8.47 -2.25 -6.55
N GLU A 228 8.37 -3.34 -7.31
CA GLU A 228 7.86 -4.61 -6.81
C GLU A 228 8.89 -5.73 -6.96
N ALA A 229 9.17 -6.44 -5.88
CA ALA A 229 10.16 -7.52 -5.85
C ALA A 229 9.67 -8.69 -5.00
N SER A 230 9.06 -9.70 -5.64
CA SER A 230 8.36 -10.82 -4.96
C SER A 230 9.14 -12.14 -4.99
N GLY A 231 10.44 -12.11 -5.28
CA GLY A 231 11.28 -13.30 -5.41
C GLY A 231 11.60 -14.06 -4.10
N GLY A 232 11.01 -13.69 -2.97
CA GLY A 232 11.34 -14.23 -1.65
C GLY A 232 12.28 -13.32 -0.84
N PRO A 233 12.88 -13.82 0.25
CA PRO A 233 13.52 -13.00 1.28
C PRO A 233 14.81 -12.30 0.83
N THR A 234 15.44 -12.77 -0.26
CA THR A 234 16.66 -12.18 -0.82
C THR A 234 16.39 -11.15 -1.92
N ALA A 235 15.12 -10.98 -2.33
CA ALA A 235 14.75 -9.97 -3.33
C ALA A 235 14.84 -8.55 -2.73
N SER A 236 14.98 -7.52 -3.57
CA SER A 236 15.03 -6.13 -3.11
C SER A 236 14.32 -5.17 -4.07
N ALA A 237 13.68 -4.12 -3.59
CA ALA A 237 13.04 -3.15 -4.48
C ALA A 237 14.07 -2.36 -5.31
N LEU A 238 15.11 -1.84 -4.66
CA LEU A 238 16.29 -1.28 -5.32
C LEU A 238 17.53 -1.85 -4.64
N HIS A 239 18.51 -2.31 -5.43
CA HIS A 239 19.71 -2.91 -4.90
C HIS A 239 20.98 -2.34 -5.55
N VAL A 240 21.77 -1.61 -4.76
CA VAL A 240 23.17 -1.31 -5.06
C VAL A 240 24.00 -2.48 -4.54
N ALA A 241 24.76 -3.11 -5.43
CA ALA A 241 25.62 -4.23 -5.06
C ALA A 241 26.65 -3.82 -3.99
N SER A 242 26.89 -4.65 -2.98
CA SER A 242 27.81 -4.35 -1.86
C SER A 242 29.22 -3.95 -2.30
N SER A 243 29.72 -4.52 -3.41
CA SER A 243 31.04 -4.19 -3.95
C SER A 243 31.10 -2.84 -4.67
N SER A 244 29.94 -2.26 -5.01
CA SER A 244 29.82 -1.08 -5.85
C SER A 244 29.64 0.17 -4.99
N ARG A 245 30.28 1.26 -5.42
CA ARG A 245 30.11 2.59 -4.83
C ARG A 245 28.93 3.31 -5.49
N LEU A 246 28.10 3.96 -4.69
CA LEU A 246 27.17 4.99 -5.15
C LEU A 246 27.65 6.34 -4.61
N SER A 247 28.10 7.23 -5.49
CA SER A 247 28.72 8.50 -5.12
C SER A 247 27.96 9.68 -5.74
N LEU A 248 27.67 10.70 -4.94
CA LEU A 248 27.01 11.93 -5.35
C LEU A 248 27.93 13.10 -5.00
N ARG A 249 28.37 13.85 -6.01
CA ARG A 249 29.29 14.98 -5.83
C ARG A 249 28.90 16.21 -6.63
N SER A 250 29.41 17.36 -6.20
CA SER A 250 29.35 18.62 -6.93
C SER A 250 27.92 19.02 -7.28
N HIS A 251 27.05 19.14 -6.27
CA HIS A 251 25.64 19.52 -6.44
C HIS A 251 24.86 18.47 -7.26
N SER A 252 25.01 17.19 -6.93
CA SER A 252 24.23 16.10 -7.53
C SER A 252 22.98 15.76 -6.71
N VAL A 253 22.01 15.10 -7.34
CA VAL A 253 20.75 14.67 -6.67
C VAL A 253 20.41 13.23 -7.02
N PHE A 254 20.19 12.38 -6.02
CA PHE A 254 19.48 11.11 -6.17
C PHE A 254 18.16 11.22 -5.42
N SER A 255 17.04 11.21 -6.16
CA SER A 255 15.71 11.46 -5.61
C SER A 255 14.75 10.32 -5.91
N VAL A 256 14.15 9.77 -4.86
CA VAL A 256 13.04 8.83 -4.93
C VAL A 256 11.81 9.56 -4.42
N THR A 257 10.79 9.76 -5.26
CA THR A 257 9.62 10.58 -4.91
C THR A 257 8.32 9.93 -5.35
N SER A 258 7.29 9.97 -4.50
CA SER A 258 5.99 9.38 -4.83
C SER A 258 6.09 7.88 -5.19
N VAL A 259 6.97 7.13 -4.53
CA VAL A 259 7.28 5.73 -4.89
C VAL A 259 6.60 4.75 -3.95
N SER A 260 5.96 3.73 -4.50
CA SER A 260 5.44 2.59 -3.75
C SER A 260 6.40 1.40 -3.83
N VAL A 261 6.67 0.78 -2.69
CA VAL A 261 7.58 -0.36 -2.57
C VAL A 261 6.85 -1.59 -2.03
N VAL A 262 6.87 -2.68 -2.78
CA VAL A 262 6.39 -3.99 -2.30
C VAL A 262 7.50 -5.00 -2.49
N SER A 263 8.14 -5.42 -1.40
CA SER A 263 9.18 -6.45 -1.48
C SER A 263 9.03 -7.52 -0.42
N SER A 264 9.20 -8.78 -0.83
CA SER A 264 9.32 -9.92 0.06
C SER A 264 10.63 -9.97 0.85
N GLY A 265 11.61 -9.12 0.50
CA GLY A 265 12.91 -9.01 1.15
C GLY A 265 13.24 -7.57 1.54
N GLY A 266 14.27 -7.00 0.90
CA GLY A 266 14.77 -5.65 1.14
C GLY A 266 13.99 -4.55 0.43
N GLY A 267 13.99 -3.34 1.01
CA GLY A 267 13.48 -2.15 0.32
C GLY A 267 14.49 -1.58 -0.67
N ILE A 268 14.92 -0.34 -0.41
CA ILE A 268 15.91 0.41 -1.16
C ILE A 268 17.26 0.25 -0.46
N VAL A 269 18.08 -0.66 -0.96
CA VAL A 269 19.40 -1.02 -0.42
C VAL A 269 20.48 -0.26 -1.19
N LEU A 270 21.18 0.66 -0.53
CA LEU A 270 22.23 1.51 -1.11
C LEU A 270 23.65 0.96 -0.94
N GLY A 271 23.77 -0.32 -0.58
CA GLY A 271 25.05 -1.02 -0.47
C GLY A 271 25.91 -0.55 0.71
N GLU A 272 27.21 -0.85 0.63
CA GLU A 272 28.20 -0.64 1.71
C GLU A 272 29.13 0.56 1.45
N ARG A 273 28.99 1.23 0.31
CA ARG A 273 29.92 2.25 -0.18
C ARG A 273 29.16 3.47 -0.70
N LEU A 274 28.26 4.02 0.12
CA LEU A 274 27.61 5.29 -0.17
C LEU A 274 28.58 6.47 0.06
N ALA A 275 28.57 7.48 -0.81
CA ALA A 275 29.31 8.73 -0.57
C ALA A 275 28.47 9.92 -1.05
N VAL A 276 28.11 10.82 -0.14
CA VAL A 276 27.33 12.04 -0.45
C VAL A 276 28.14 13.27 -0.04
N PHE A 277 28.55 14.09 -1.01
CA PHE A 277 29.37 15.28 -0.79
C PHE A 277 28.84 16.47 -1.60
N ASP A 278 28.56 17.60 -0.95
CA ASP A 278 27.90 18.77 -1.57
C ASP A 278 26.69 18.37 -2.45
N SER A 279 25.89 17.39 -2.02
CA SER A 279 24.89 16.73 -2.86
C SER A 279 23.72 16.20 -2.03
N VAL A 280 22.62 15.83 -2.69
CA VAL A 280 21.37 15.45 -2.02
C VAL A 280 20.99 14.01 -2.36
N LEU A 281 20.78 13.21 -1.33
CA LEU A 281 20.11 11.90 -1.40
C LEU A 281 18.76 12.04 -0.70
N ARG A 282 17.65 11.92 -1.42
CA ARG A 282 16.31 12.18 -0.84
C ARG A 282 15.27 11.11 -1.17
N PHE A 283 14.46 10.80 -0.16
CA PHE A 283 13.32 9.90 -0.22
C PHE A 283 12.10 10.66 0.28
N VAL A 284 11.16 10.89 -0.63
CA VAL A 284 10.03 11.78 -0.42
C VAL A 284 8.73 11.05 -0.76
N ARG A 285 7.75 10.99 0.14
CA ARG A 285 6.46 10.32 -0.15
C ARG A 285 6.68 8.88 -0.63
N VAL A 286 7.53 8.15 0.09
CA VAL A 286 7.88 6.76 -0.21
C VAL A 286 7.18 5.85 0.77
N GLU A 287 6.30 4.99 0.28
CA GLU A 287 5.58 4.03 1.11
C GLU A 287 6.00 2.62 0.73
N GLY A 288 6.29 1.78 1.73
CA GLY A 288 6.71 0.42 1.44
C GLY A 288 6.34 -0.63 2.47
N SER A 289 5.92 -1.79 1.95
CA SER A 289 5.81 -3.03 2.70
C SER A 289 7.02 -3.90 2.39
N VAL A 290 7.90 -4.03 3.38
CA VAL A 290 9.17 -4.76 3.29
C VAL A 290 9.37 -5.61 4.54
N ALA A 291 10.23 -6.63 4.45
CA ALA A 291 10.51 -7.53 5.59
C ALA A 291 11.39 -6.87 6.67
N SER A 292 12.11 -5.79 6.34
CA SER A 292 13.05 -5.10 7.24
C SER A 292 13.01 -3.58 7.07
N SER A 293 14.12 -2.90 6.79
CA SER A 293 14.16 -1.45 6.61
C SER A 293 13.79 -1.06 5.18
N LEU A 294 12.95 -0.02 5.04
CA LEU A 294 12.54 0.50 3.74
C LEU A 294 13.70 1.16 2.99
N VAL A 295 14.55 1.91 3.69
CA VAL A 295 15.82 2.42 3.16
C VAL A 295 16.97 1.82 3.96
N ARG A 296 17.95 1.20 3.32
CA ARG A 296 19.08 0.54 4.00
C ARG A 296 20.40 1.00 3.40
N CYS A 297 21.26 1.56 4.26
CA CYS A 297 22.63 1.94 3.94
C CYS A 297 23.55 1.16 4.87
N ASP A 298 24.26 0.18 4.32
CA ASP A 298 25.11 -0.73 5.10
C ASP A 298 26.53 -0.20 5.31
N GLY A 299 26.88 0.89 4.62
CA GLY A 299 28.19 1.52 4.74
C GLY A 299 28.29 2.80 3.93
N GLY A 300 29.23 3.67 4.30
CA GLY A 300 29.52 4.89 3.55
C GLY A 300 29.59 6.15 4.40
N THR A 301 29.64 7.31 3.73
CA THR A 301 29.73 8.64 4.35
C THR A 301 28.68 9.60 3.80
N ILE A 302 28.16 10.44 4.70
CA ILE A 302 27.49 11.69 4.35
C ILE A 302 28.42 12.80 4.86
N ASP A 303 29.21 13.32 3.92
CA ASP A 303 30.27 14.27 4.20
C ASP A 303 29.74 15.72 4.18
N ALA A 304 30.64 16.70 4.33
CA ALA A 304 30.32 18.12 4.27
C ALA A 304 29.47 18.47 3.04
N GLY A 305 28.40 19.26 3.28
CA GLY A 305 27.44 19.64 2.25
C GLY A 305 26.58 18.48 1.71
N GLY A 306 26.77 17.25 2.19
CA GLY A 306 25.89 16.12 1.90
C GLY A 306 24.60 16.21 2.70
N TRP A 307 23.46 16.01 2.04
CA TRP A 307 22.15 16.01 2.67
C TRP A 307 21.39 14.71 2.37
N LEU A 308 21.07 13.95 3.42
CA LEU A 308 20.13 12.83 3.36
C LEU A 308 18.76 13.29 3.88
N ASP A 309 17.76 13.31 3.01
CA ASP A 309 16.40 13.72 3.35
C ASP A 309 15.43 12.53 3.32
N LEU A 310 14.79 12.26 4.46
CA LEU A 310 13.70 11.31 4.61
C LEU A 310 12.45 12.13 4.95
N HIS A 311 11.59 12.38 3.96
CA HIS A 311 10.37 13.17 4.12
C HIS A 311 9.14 12.35 3.74
N ASP A 312 8.17 12.22 4.66
CA ASP A 312 6.94 11.47 4.38
C ASP A 312 7.22 10.02 3.92
N VAL A 313 8.12 9.33 4.63
CA VAL A 313 8.50 7.94 4.35
C VAL A 313 7.81 6.98 5.30
N TRP A 314 7.07 6.02 4.76
CA TRP A 314 6.17 5.13 5.51
C TRP A 314 6.59 3.67 5.34
N ALA A 315 7.08 3.07 6.43
CA ALA A 315 7.45 1.67 6.50
C ALA A 315 6.34 0.86 7.20
N VAL A 316 5.66 0.04 6.41
CA VAL A 316 4.33 -0.50 6.73
C VAL A 316 4.38 -1.96 7.24
N GLY A 317 5.48 -2.69 7.01
CA GLY A 317 5.66 -4.07 7.47
C GLY A 317 5.80 -4.19 9.01
N GLU A 318 5.35 -5.31 9.59
CA GLU A 318 5.22 -5.52 11.05
C GLU A 318 6.49 -5.20 11.87
N ALA A 319 7.67 -5.57 11.34
CA ALA A 319 8.97 -5.30 11.96
C ALA A 319 9.79 -4.25 11.18
N SER A 320 9.15 -3.47 10.31
CA SER A 320 9.85 -2.56 9.42
C SER A 320 10.21 -1.23 10.07
N SER A 321 11.38 -0.70 9.70
CA SER A 321 11.83 0.65 10.03
C SER A 321 11.89 1.50 8.77
N VAL A 322 11.80 2.83 8.92
CA VAL A 322 11.93 3.78 7.81
C VAL A 322 13.31 3.67 7.18
N ALA A 323 14.35 3.62 8.01
CA ALA A 323 15.70 3.45 7.53
C ALA A 323 16.61 2.63 8.47
N SER A 324 17.69 2.11 7.91
CA SER A 324 18.85 1.61 8.64
C SER A 324 20.10 2.29 8.10
N LEU A 325 20.71 3.14 8.91
CA LEU A 325 21.88 3.96 8.59
C LEU A 325 23.08 3.61 9.49
N SER A 326 23.03 2.50 10.22
CA SER A 326 24.05 2.15 11.23
C SER A 326 25.45 1.94 10.67
N GLY A 327 25.58 1.63 9.38
CA GLY A 327 26.87 1.53 8.69
C GLY A 327 27.40 2.88 8.16
N VAL A 328 26.58 3.92 8.18
CA VAL A 328 26.92 5.24 7.62
C VAL A 328 27.60 6.10 8.68
N THR A 329 28.66 6.81 8.26
CA THR A 329 29.31 7.84 9.06
C THR A 329 28.89 9.22 8.60
N LEU A 330 28.35 10.03 9.51
CA LEU A 330 28.08 11.45 9.29
C LEU A 330 29.36 12.23 9.62
N SER A 331 29.90 12.94 8.62
CA SER A 331 31.19 13.66 8.67
C SER A 331 31.02 15.10 8.18
N GLY A 332 30.11 15.83 8.80
CA GLY A 332 29.79 17.22 8.48
C GLY A 332 28.56 17.38 7.60
N GLY A 333 27.91 16.28 7.22
CA GLY A 333 26.65 16.30 6.50
C GLY A 333 25.42 16.49 7.39
N THR A 334 24.26 16.51 6.74
CA THR A 334 22.95 16.68 7.38
C THR A 334 22.04 15.50 7.06
N VAL A 335 21.32 15.03 8.07
CA VAL A 335 20.23 14.05 7.93
C VAL A 335 18.93 14.70 8.43
N SER A 336 17.93 14.82 7.57
CA SER A 336 16.57 15.25 7.95
C SER A 336 15.61 14.07 7.93
N ILE A 337 14.80 13.95 8.98
CA ILE A 337 13.77 12.92 9.08
C ILE A 337 12.47 13.60 9.51
N ALA A 338 11.56 13.81 8.57
CA ALA A 338 10.34 14.55 8.81
C ALA A 338 9.10 13.81 8.30
N ARG A 339 8.05 13.76 9.11
CA ARG A 339 6.78 13.11 8.73
C ARG A 339 6.94 11.64 8.34
N CYS A 340 7.89 10.93 8.93
CA CYS A 340 8.09 9.51 8.65
C CYS A 340 7.33 8.64 9.66
N ALA A 341 6.84 7.49 9.21
CA ALA A 341 6.08 6.54 10.01
C ALA A 341 6.63 5.12 9.87
N ALA A 342 6.80 4.41 10.99
CA ALA A 342 7.21 3.00 11.03
C ALA A 342 6.26 2.16 11.91
N THR A 343 5.92 0.96 11.44
CA THR A 343 5.09 0.02 12.23
C THR A 343 5.91 -0.55 13.38
N GLY A 344 7.20 -0.83 13.14
CA GLY A 344 8.13 -1.26 14.17
C GLY A 344 8.46 -0.16 15.17
N ALA A 345 8.98 -0.55 16.34
CA ALA A 345 9.37 0.38 17.40
C ALA A 345 10.56 1.29 17.01
N THR A 346 11.41 0.80 16.10
CA THR A 346 12.55 1.54 15.54
C THR A 346 12.09 2.37 14.35
N LEU A 347 12.30 3.69 14.41
CA LEU A 347 12.09 4.58 13.26
C LEU A 347 13.28 4.44 12.30
N VAL A 348 14.49 4.70 12.80
CA VAL A 348 15.73 4.64 12.04
C VAL A 348 16.84 4.10 12.93
N SER A 349 17.61 3.13 12.45
CA SER A 349 18.91 2.82 13.06
C SER A 349 19.89 3.94 12.68
N GLY A 350 20.17 4.87 13.61
CA GLY A 350 20.92 6.09 13.31
C GLY A 350 22.37 5.87 12.84
N PRO A 351 22.97 6.86 12.16
CA PRO A 351 24.36 6.82 11.71
C PRO A 351 25.35 7.04 12.86
N ALA A 352 26.61 6.69 12.63
CA ALA A 352 27.72 7.10 13.48
C ALA A 352 28.06 8.58 13.21
N ILE A 353 27.96 9.45 14.21
CA ILE A 353 28.16 10.89 14.04
C ILE A 353 29.57 11.26 14.50
N THR A 354 30.44 11.64 13.55
CA THR A 354 31.74 12.27 13.86
C THR A 354 31.62 13.79 13.88
N SER A 355 30.84 14.35 12.95
CA SER A 355 30.41 15.74 12.89
C SER A 355 29.17 15.82 11.98
N GLY A 356 28.41 16.92 12.03
CA GLY A 356 27.16 17.09 11.28
C GLY A 356 25.92 17.07 12.18
N VAL A 357 24.74 17.08 11.55
CA VAL A 357 23.47 17.29 12.24
C VAL A 357 22.41 16.27 11.81
N VAL A 358 21.69 15.71 12.77
CA VAL A 358 20.48 14.92 12.53
C VAL A 358 19.29 15.70 13.07
N SER A 359 18.44 16.19 12.18
CA SER A 359 17.24 16.96 12.52
C SER A 359 15.99 16.11 12.29
N VAL A 360 15.08 16.13 13.26
CA VAL A 360 13.87 15.31 13.23
C VAL A 360 12.63 16.15 13.49
N GLN A 361 11.54 15.86 12.78
CA GLN A 361 10.28 16.58 12.93
C GLN A 361 9.07 15.68 12.70
N CYS A 362 8.15 15.65 13.66
CA CYS A 362 6.83 15.05 13.48
C CYS A 362 6.85 13.62 12.93
N ASN A 363 7.50 12.68 13.64
CA ASN A 363 7.61 11.28 13.20
C ASN A 363 6.79 10.35 14.09
N ARG A 364 6.51 9.14 13.60
CA ARG A 364 5.78 8.09 14.34
C ARG A 364 6.51 6.74 14.23
N ALA A 365 6.63 6.02 15.33
CA ALA A 365 7.17 4.66 15.34
C ALA A 365 6.48 3.81 16.40
N GLY A 366 6.20 2.55 16.11
CA GLY A 366 5.56 1.63 17.07
C GLY A 366 4.22 2.16 17.61
N GLY A 367 3.43 2.81 16.76
CA GLY A 367 2.13 3.39 17.12
C GLY A 367 2.15 4.71 17.88
N ARG A 368 3.33 5.28 18.22
CA ARG A 368 3.46 6.53 19.00
C ARG A 368 4.12 7.66 18.20
N VAL A 369 3.64 8.89 18.39
CA VAL A 369 4.29 10.10 17.87
C VAL A 369 5.52 10.43 18.71
N LEU A 370 6.65 10.71 18.06
CA LEU A 370 7.91 11.00 18.71
C LEU A 370 8.05 12.52 18.93
N ARG A 371 8.04 12.94 20.20
CA ARG A 371 7.99 14.36 20.58
C ARG A 371 9.27 14.86 21.23
N SER A 372 10.04 13.98 21.88
CA SER A 372 11.24 14.33 22.63
C SER A 372 12.48 13.60 22.12
N SER A 373 13.67 14.11 22.45
CA SER A 373 14.93 13.41 22.15
C SER A 373 15.02 12.03 22.81
N GLY A 374 14.37 11.83 23.95
CA GLY A 374 14.23 10.51 24.58
C GLY A 374 13.39 9.54 23.74
N ASP A 375 12.32 10.02 23.12
CA ASP A 375 11.48 9.20 22.24
C ASP A 375 12.25 8.71 21.01
N TYR A 376 13.01 9.61 20.39
CA TYR A 376 13.86 9.31 19.24
C TYR A 376 15.00 8.35 19.60
N ARG A 377 15.60 8.49 20.80
CA ARG A 377 16.61 7.54 21.29
C ARG A 377 16.05 6.13 21.39
N MET A 378 14.85 5.97 21.94
CA MET A 378 14.17 4.66 21.98
C MET A 378 13.79 4.16 20.58
N ALA A 379 13.64 5.06 19.60
CA ALA A 379 13.34 4.74 18.21
C ALA A 379 14.60 4.56 17.32
N GLY A 380 15.78 4.40 17.91
CA GLY A 380 17.03 4.07 17.21
C GLY A 380 17.94 5.26 16.87
N LEU A 381 17.59 6.48 17.28
CA LEU A 381 18.33 7.71 16.98
C LEU A 381 18.93 8.34 18.26
N PRO A 382 20.20 8.10 18.58
CA PRO A 382 20.77 8.46 19.89
C PRO A 382 20.93 9.96 20.14
N SER A 383 21.23 10.74 19.09
CA SER A 383 21.54 12.17 19.14
C SER A 383 20.85 12.90 18.00
N VAL A 384 19.84 13.73 18.32
CA VAL A 384 19.03 14.46 17.33
C VAL A 384 18.67 15.86 17.81
N SER A 385 18.48 16.77 16.87
CA SER A 385 17.81 18.06 17.06
C SER A 385 16.32 17.91 16.76
N VAL A 386 15.46 18.09 17.76
CA VAL A 386 14.00 17.91 17.61
C VAL A 386 13.36 19.26 17.28
N VAL A 387 12.70 19.33 16.12
CA VAL A 387 11.90 20.49 15.72
C VAL A 387 10.41 20.19 15.98
N PRO A 388 9.65 21.10 16.59
CA PRO A 388 8.20 20.95 16.78
C PRO A 388 7.46 20.68 15.46
N CYS A 389 6.33 19.97 15.51
CA CYS A 389 5.54 19.64 14.31
C CYS A 389 5.00 20.87 13.55
N ASP A 390 4.70 21.95 14.28
CA ASP A 390 4.24 23.25 13.77
C ASP A 390 5.39 24.21 13.45
N GLY A 391 6.61 23.86 13.87
CA GLY A 391 7.82 24.62 13.59
C GLY A 391 8.36 24.39 12.19
N CYS A 392 9.40 25.14 11.86
CA CYS A 392 10.19 24.92 10.66
C CYS A 392 11.65 25.23 10.96
N ALA A 393 12.54 24.55 10.23
CA ALA A 393 13.97 24.73 10.35
C ALA A 393 14.60 24.61 8.96
N ALA A 394 15.65 25.38 8.70
CA ALA A 394 16.32 25.38 7.41
C ALA A 394 16.88 23.99 7.09
N GLU A 395 17.44 23.29 8.09
CA GLU A 395 18.05 21.96 7.96
C GLU A 395 17.03 20.86 7.61
N LEU A 396 15.74 21.13 7.73
CA LEU A 396 14.65 20.21 7.35
C LEU A 396 14.01 20.55 6.01
N ALA A 397 14.21 21.77 5.50
CA ALA A 397 13.46 22.30 4.36
C ALA A 397 14.36 22.68 3.18
N CYS A 398 15.61 23.04 3.43
CA CYS A 398 16.49 23.68 2.46
C CYS A 398 17.80 22.91 2.32
N PHE A 399 18.30 22.83 1.07
CA PHE A 399 19.65 22.39 0.83
C PHE A 399 20.65 23.50 1.14
N ASP A 400 21.40 23.35 2.22
CA ASP A 400 22.26 24.40 2.79
C ASP A 400 23.19 25.06 1.76
N ALA A 401 23.91 24.26 0.97
CA ALA A 401 24.91 24.74 0.02
C ALA A 401 24.36 25.74 -1.03
N LEU A 402 23.08 25.63 -1.38
CA LEU A 402 22.40 26.50 -2.35
C LEU A 402 21.34 27.39 -1.72
N THR A 403 21.29 27.47 -0.39
CA THR A 403 20.36 28.36 0.33
C THR A 403 21.04 29.71 0.62
N ALA A 404 20.38 30.80 0.25
CA ALA A 404 20.82 32.18 0.49
C ALA A 404 20.33 32.69 1.84
N SER A 405 19.05 32.44 2.16
CA SER A 405 18.42 32.82 3.42
C SER A 405 17.21 31.93 3.71
N PHE A 406 16.84 31.84 4.98
CA PHE A 406 15.64 31.15 5.46
C PHE A 406 14.83 32.09 6.35
N SER A 407 13.61 32.40 5.94
CA SER A 407 12.68 33.28 6.66
C SER A 407 11.24 32.83 6.41
N ASP A 408 10.37 32.98 7.40
CA ASP A 408 8.94 32.59 7.30
C ASP A 408 8.71 31.17 6.77
N CYS A 409 9.60 30.23 7.13
CA CYS A 409 9.59 28.83 6.67
C CYS A 409 9.79 28.62 5.16
N VAL A 410 10.38 29.61 4.47
CA VAL A 410 10.66 29.57 3.03
C VAL A 410 12.17 29.70 2.81
N CYS A 411 12.71 28.86 1.91
CA CYS A 411 14.09 28.94 1.46
C CYS A 411 14.19 29.94 0.30
N SER A 412 15.10 30.91 0.40
CA SER A 412 15.53 31.71 -0.75
C SER A 412 16.82 31.14 -1.30
N CYS A 413 16.88 30.88 -2.60
CA CYS A 413 17.98 30.14 -3.22
C CYS A 413 19.10 31.04 -3.75
N ARG A 414 20.34 30.57 -3.64
CA ARG A 414 21.49 31.12 -4.37
C ARG A 414 21.39 30.76 -5.85
N ALA A 415 22.22 31.39 -6.67
CA ALA A 415 22.35 31.00 -8.08
C ALA A 415 22.67 29.51 -8.20
N GLY A 416 21.93 28.81 -9.07
CA GLY A 416 22.03 27.35 -9.27
C GLY A 416 21.05 26.52 -8.43
N GLY A 417 20.43 27.08 -7.38
CA GLY A 417 19.35 26.41 -6.64
C GLY A 417 18.01 26.54 -7.36
N VAL A 418 17.25 25.44 -7.39
CA VAL A 418 15.94 25.31 -8.07
C VAL A 418 14.89 24.78 -7.09
N GLY A 419 13.68 25.32 -7.19
CA GLY A 419 12.52 24.91 -6.38
C GLY A 419 12.55 25.39 -4.93
N GLU A 420 11.52 25.01 -4.17
CA GLU A 420 11.30 25.51 -2.79
C GLU A 420 12.38 25.07 -1.79
N ALA A 421 13.11 23.99 -2.08
CA ALA A 421 14.16 23.45 -1.23
C ALA A 421 15.58 23.81 -1.71
N CYS A 422 15.70 24.69 -2.71
CA CYS A 422 16.98 25.11 -3.30
C CYS A 422 17.86 23.97 -3.78
N LEU A 423 17.26 23.00 -4.48
CA LEU A 423 17.97 21.81 -4.94
C LEU A 423 18.79 22.09 -6.21
N PRO A 424 19.89 21.36 -6.46
CA PRO A 424 20.68 21.56 -7.68
C PRO A 424 19.95 21.28 -9.00
N PHE A 425 18.88 20.50 -8.94
CA PHE A 425 18.06 20.10 -10.08
C PHE A 425 16.58 20.25 -9.74
N ASP A 426 15.77 20.52 -10.77
CA ASP A 426 14.32 20.52 -10.65
C ASP A 426 13.82 19.09 -10.36
N VAL A 427 13.35 18.83 -9.15
CA VAL A 427 12.83 17.52 -8.74
C VAL A 427 11.46 17.72 -8.10
N PRO A 428 10.56 16.71 -8.17
CA PRO A 428 9.20 16.85 -7.64
C PRO A 428 9.20 17.37 -6.19
N PRO A 429 8.24 18.20 -5.78
CA PRO A 429 8.28 18.84 -4.47
C PRO A 429 8.07 17.82 -3.33
N ALA A 430 8.64 18.13 -2.17
CA ALA A 430 8.38 17.35 -0.95
C ALA A 430 6.97 17.58 -0.40
N ARG A 431 6.51 18.83 -0.44
CA ARG A 431 5.19 19.24 0.02
C ARG A 431 4.19 19.20 -1.15
N ALA A 432 3.14 18.39 -1.04
CA ALA A 432 1.91 18.73 -1.74
C ALA A 432 1.34 19.97 -1.05
N GLY A 433 1.03 21.03 -1.79
CA GLY A 433 0.59 22.31 -1.24
C GLY A 433 -0.45 22.16 -0.13
N GLY A 434 0.01 22.30 1.11
CA GLY A 434 -0.77 22.11 2.33
C GLY A 434 -0.35 23.12 3.41
N GLY A 435 0.02 24.33 2.98
CA GLY A 435 0.19 25.49 3.85
C GLY A 435 -1.14 26.22 3.99
N GLY A 436 -2.07 25.61 4.71
CA GLY A 436 -3.41 26.15 4.93
C GLY A 436 -3.84 25.93 6.36
N GLY A 437 -3.06 26.50 7.29
CA GLY A 437 -3.43 26.62 8.69
C GLY A 437 -4.84 27.19 8.85
N GLY A 438 -5.62 26.52 9.67
CA GLY A 438 -6.98 26.90 10.01
C GLY A 438 -7.73 25.65 10.39
N ALA A 439 -7.96 25.47 11.68
CA ALA A 439 -9.13 24.76 12.17
C ALA A 439 -10.35 25.52 11.65
N GLN A 440 -10.68 25.33 10.37
CA GLN A 440 -11.89 25.91 9.82
C GLN A 440 -13.02 25.13 10.45
N ASP A 441 -13.92 25.89 11.06
CA ASP A 441 -15.16 25.42 11.65
C ASP A 441 -15.86 24.38 10.77
N CYS A 442 -16.69 23.54 11.40
CA CYS A 442 -17.51 22.56 10.69
C CYS A 442 -18.14 23.19 9.44
N VAL A 443 -18.00 22.50 8.30
CA VAL A 443 -18.74 22.87 7.10
C VAL A 443 -20.21 22.79 7.48
N SER A 444 -20.92 23.92 7.44
CA SER A 444 -22.26 23.99 8.00
C SER A 444 -23.22 24.83 7.19
N GLY A 445 -24.50 24.41 7.18
CA GLY A 445 -25.60 25.13 6.53
C GLY A 445 -25.48 25.26 5.01
N VAL A 446 -24.72 24.39 4.35
CA VAL A 446 -24.49 24.41 2.90
C VAL A 446 -25.01 23.15 2.21
N THR A 447 -25.31 23.28 0.92
CA THR A 447 -25.61 22.15 0.04
C THR A 447 -24.41 21.88 -0.86
N LEU A 448 -23.90 20.65 -0.83
CA LEU A 448 -22.83 20.19 -1.71
C LEU A 448 -23.45 19.43 -2.89
N THR A 449 -23.13 19.89 -4.10
CA THR A 449 -23.59 19.31 -5.38
C THR A 449 -22.43 18.83 -6.27
N GLU A 450 -21.21 18.87 -5.75
CA GLU A 450 -20.01 18.38 -6.42
C GLU A 450 -19.29 17.35 -5.54
N SER A 451 -18.64 16.39 -6.19
CA SER A 451 -17.82 15.37 -5.50
C SER A 451 -16.60 16.01 -4.83
N VAL A 452 -16.27 15.56 -3.62
CA VAL A 452 -15.14 16.10 -2.85
C VAL A 452 -14.41 14.99 -2.11
N THR A 453 -13.08 15.09 -2.07
CA THR A 453 -12.22 14.24 -1.24
C THR A 453 -11.62 15.09 -0.11
N VAL A 454 -11.92 14.70 1.12
CA VAL A 454 -11.43 15.34 2.34
C VAL A 454 -10.21 14.59 2.85
N GLY A 455 -9.17 15.36 3.15
CA GLY A 455 -7.90 14.85 3.67
C GLY A 455 -6.74 15.78 3.33
N GLY A 456 -6.88 17.10 3.44
CA GLY A 456 -5.78 18.02 3.15
C GLY A 456 -4.69 18.04 4.24
N GLY A 457 -4.29 16.89 4.79
CA GLY A 457 -3.42 16.82 5.98
C GLY A 457 -4.08 17.36 7.25
N ARG A 458 -5.42 17.36 7.32
CA ARG A 458 -6.18 17.85 8.47
C ARG A 458 -6.49 16.69 9.42
N ALA A 459 -6.38 16.94 10.73
CA ALA A 459 -6.78 15.97 11.77
C ALA A 459 -8.31 15.82 11.94
N THR A 460 -9.09 16.79 11.46
CA THR A 460 -10.54 16.85 11.65
C THR A 460 -11.29 17.05 10.33
N ALA A 461 -12.38 16.33 10.13
CA ALA A 461 -13.34 16.51 9.05
C ALA A 461 -14.73 16.61 9.67
N CYS A 462 -15.36 17.78 9.60
CA CYS A 462 -16.65 18.01 10.25
C CYS A 462 -17.67 18.60 9.27
N PHE A 463 -18.85 17.97 9.25
CA PHE A 463 -20.03 18.42 8.52
C PHE A 463 -21.19 18.54 9.51
N ASP A 464 -21.82 19.71 9.60
CA ASP A 464 -22.98 19.95 10.45
C ASP A 464 -24.11 20.60 9.65
N SER A 465 -25.28 19.96 9.58
CA SER A 465 -26.42 20.48 8.83
C SER A 465 -26.11 20.70 7.33
N VAL A 466 -25.30 19.80 6.76
CA VAL A 466 -24.93 19.81 5.34
C VAL A 466 -25.87 18.91 4.54
N VAL A 467 -26.28 19.39 3.37
CA VAL A 467 -27.07 18.62 2.41
C VAL A 467 -26.17 18.13 1.27
N PHE A 468 -26.00 16.82 1.13
CA PHE A 468 -25.29 16.21 0.00
C PHE A 468 -26.31 15.87 -1.08
N GLY A 469 -26.33 16.63 -2.17
CA GLY A 469 -27.37 16.56 -3.18
C GLY A 469 -26.89 16.09 -4.55
N GLY A 470 -27.54 15.06 -5.09
CA GLY A 470 -27.27 14.51 -6.42
C GLY A 470 -26.28 13.34 -6.40
N PRO A 471 -25.93 12.79 -7.58
CA PRO A 471 -25.09 11.59 -7.69
C PRO A 471 -23.60 11.92 -7.49
N ILE A 472 -23.27 12.46 -6.32
CA ILE A 472 -21.91 12.88 -5.96
C ILE A 472 -21.24 11.87 -5.03
N ILE A 473 -19.91 11.89 -5.00
CA ILE A 473 -19.11 11.10 -4.07
C ILE A 473 -18.40 12.04 -3.11
N VAL A 474 -18.68 11.89 -1.82
CA VAL A 474 -17.94 12.56 -0.75
C VAL A 474 -17.07 11.51 -0.07
N ALA A 475 -15.76 11.64 -0.25
CA ALA A 475 -14.78 10.72 0.32
C ALA A 475 -14.07 11.40 1.50
N VAL A 476 -14.10 10.80 2.68
CA VAL A 476 -13.18 11.10 3.76
C VAL A 476 -12.12 10.01 3.76
N ASP A 477 -11.02 10.28 3.06
CA ASP A 477 -9.90 9.35 2.98
C ASP A 477 -9.00 9.55 4.20
N LEU A 478 -9.02 8.57 5.10
CA LEU A 478 -8.23 8.63 6.33
C LEU A 478 -6.73 8.68 6.02
N ARG A 479 -6.27 8.14 4.87
CA ARG A 479 -4.86 8.16 4.48
C ARG A 479 -4.35 9.57 4.20
N LEU A 480 -5.24 10.46 3.78
CA LEU A 480 -4.92 11.85 3.46
C LEU A 480 -5.02 12.76 4.71
N MET A 481 -5.65 12.30 5.79
CA MET A 481 -5.70 13.04 7.06
C MET A 481 -4.35 13.09 7.78
N ASP A 482 -4.24 13.93 8.82
CA ASP A 482 -3.00 14.12 9.57
C ASP A 482 -2.58 12.87 10.38
N ALA A 483 -1.66 12.09 9.83
CA ALA A 483 -1.12 10.89 10.49
C ALA A 483 -0.31 11.19 11.77
N PHE A 484 0.06 12.45 12.01
CA PHE A 484 0.87 12.89 13.15
C PHE A 484 0.05 13.61 14.22
N ALA A 485 -1.26 13.76 14.00
CA ALA A 485 -2.19 14.16 15.02
C ALA A 485 -2.31 13.09 16.12
N ASP A 486 -2.81 13.51 17.28
CA ASP A 486 -3.10 12.60 18.39
C ASP A 486 -4.28 11.67 18.06
N ALA A 487 -5.27 12.19 17.33
CA ALA A 487 -6.46 11.48 16.88
C ALA A 487 -7.00 12.07 15.57
N LEU A 488 -7.67 11.25 14.77
CA LEU A 488 -8.48 11.71 13.64
C LEU A 488 -9.93 11.86 14.07
N ASN A 489 -10.59 12.97 13.74
CA ASN A 489 -11.99 13.19 14.06
C ASN A 489 -12.81 13.40 12.77
N VAL A 490 -13.72 12.48 12.48
CA VAL A 490 -14.68 12.59 11.38
C VAL A 490 -16.06 12.72 11.98
N THR A 491 -16.73 13.85 11.79
CA THR A 491 -18.01 14.16 12.42
C THR A 491 -19.05 14.55 11.38
N LEU A 492 -20.21 13.90 11.44
CA LEU A 492 -21.41 14.25 10.68
C LEU A 492 -22.56 14.45 11.66
N ARG A 493 -23.13 15.66 11.70
CA ARG A 493 -24.26 16.03 12.57
C ARG A 493 -25.37 16.63 11.73
N HIS A 494 -26.60 16.18 11.92
CA HIS A 494 -27.77 16.75 11.22
C HIS A 494 -27.65 16.79 9.68
N CYS A 495 -26.81 15.93 9.09
CA CYS A 495 -26.57 15.92 7.65
C CYS A 495 -27.70 15.18 6.92
N VAL A 496 -28.04 15.68 5.74
CA VAL A 496 -29.01 15.04 4.84
C VAL A 496 -28.29 14.61 3.57
N LEU A 497 -28.36 13.32 3.24
CA LEU A 497 -27.83 12.79 2.00
C LEU A 497 -29.00 12.44 1.08
N ALA A 498 -29.06 13.03 -0.12
CA ALA A 498 -30.17 12.87 -1.04
C ALA A 498 -29.73 12.73 -2.51
N GLY A 499 -30.55 12.03 -3.30
CA GLY A 499 -30.42 12.02 -4.75
C GLY A 499 -29.28 11.17 -5.30
N GLY A 500 -28.98 10.03 -4.66
CA GLY A 500 -27.97 9.09 -5.15
C GLY A 500 -26.53 9.40 -4.71
N ALA A 501 -26.31 10.34 -3.79
CA ALA A 501 -25.01 10.63 -3.22
C ALA A 501 -24.39 9.38 -2.55
N GLN A 502 -23.06 9.37 -2.42
CA GLN A 502 -22.31 8.35 -1.69
C GLN A 502 -21.34 9.02 -0.73
N LEU A 503 -21.39 8.64 0.55
CA LEU A 503 -20.40 9.06 1.53
C LEU A 503 -19.45 7.88 1.80
N ARG A 504 -18.18 8.02 1.45
CA ARG A 504 -17.17 6.98 1.65
C ARG A 504 -16.20 7.42 2.74
N ILE A 505 -16.06 6.65 3.82
CA ILE A 505 -15.11 6.93 4.90
C ILE A 505 -14.18 5.72 5.05
N GLY A 506 -12.87 5.96 5.16
CA GLY A 506 -11.87 4.91 5.35
C GLY A 506 -10.74 4.99 4.31
N GLY A 507 -10.40 3.87 3.69
CA GLY A 507 -9.37 3.81 2.63
C GLY A 507 -8.02 3.23 3.04
N LEU A 508 -7.89 2.76 4.28
CA LEU A 508 -6.64 2.22 4.80
C LEU A 508 -6.53 0.71 4.56
N SER A 509 -5.35 0.24 4.16
CA SER A 509 -4.98 -1.17 4.34
C SER A 509 -4.77 -1.49 5.82
N GLU A 510 -4.84 -2.77 6.21
CA GLU A 510 -4.62 -3.17 7.61
C GLU A 510 -3.25 -2.72 8.14
N SER A 511 -2.24 -2.83 7.29
CA SER A 511 -0.88 -2.46 7.64
C SER A 511 -0.70 -0.94 7.78
N THR A 512 -1.30 -0.15 6.88
CA THR A 512 -1.30 1.33 7.00
C THR A 512 -2.13 1.78 8.19
N ALA A 513 -3.25 1.11 8.49
CA ALA A 513 -4.09 1.46 9.62
C ALA A 513 -3.34 1.40 10.96
N ARG A 514 -2.35 0.50 11.10
CA ARG A 514 -1.48 0.42 12.29
C ARG A 514 -0.53 1.61 12.45
N LEU A 515 -0.26 2.35 11.38
CA LEU A 515 0.53 3.59 11.39
C LEU A 515 -0.31 4.82 11.69
N MET A 516 -1.63 4.75 11.50
CA MET A 516 -2.50 5.90 11.70
C MET A 516 -2.82 6.12 13.18
N PRO A 517 -3.06 7.37 13.61
CA PRO A 517 -3.68 7.64 14.90
C PRO A 517 -5.09 7.02 14.94
N HIS A 518 -5.57 6.77 16.16
CA HIS A 518 -6.94 6.31 16.35
C HIS A 518 -7.93 7.33 15.77
N ALA A 519 -9.01 6.83 15.18
CA ALA A 519 -10.02 7.64 14.50
C ALA A 519 -11.36 7.58 15.23
N PHE A 520 -11.98 8.74 15.43
CA PHE A 520 -13.34 8.90 15.91
C PHE A 520 -14.25 9.28 14.74
N VAL A 521 -15.04 8.32 14.25
CA VAL A 521 -16.03 8.53 13.18
C VAL A 521 -17.41 8.60 13.81
N ASN A 522 -17.93 9.80 14.02
CA ASN A 522 -19.20 10.06 14.68
C ASN A 522 -20.24 10.58 13.71
N MET A 523 -21.26 9.76 13.43
CA MET A 523 -22.40 10.09 12.58
C MET A 523 -23.66 10.12 13.44
N THR A 524 -24.24 11.31 13.61
CA THR A 524 -25.40 11.53 14.49
C THR A 524 -26.47 12.33 13.79
N ASN A 525 -27.75 11.95 13.96
CA ASN A 525 -28.88 12.61 13.30
C ASN A 525 -28.70 12.70 11.77
N VAL A 526 -28.19 11.62 11.14
CA VAL A 526 -27.99 11.57 9.69
C VAL A 526 -29.26 11.02 9.02
N THR A 527 -29.74 11.72 8.00
CA THR A 527 -30.88 11.28 7.19
C THR A 527 -30.41 10.98 5.76
N SER A 528 -30.57 9.73 5.31
CA SER A 528 -30.30 9.34 3.92
C SER A 528 -31.62 9.04 3.19
N LEU A 529 -31.79 9.60 2.00
CA LEU A 529 -32.90 9.37 1.07
C LEU A 529 -32.32 8.96 -0.29
N GLU A 530 -32.33 7.66 -0.58
CA GLU A 530 -31.76 7.07 -1.79
C GLU A 530 -30.22 7.22 -1.86
N VAL A 531 -29.54 7.03 -0.73
CA VAL A 531 -28.08 7.24 -0.60
C VAL A 531 -27.41 6.13 0.20
N THR A 532 -26.17 5.82 -0.21
CA THR A 532 -25.29 4.85 0.43
C THR A 532 -24.17 5.49 1.26
N ILE A 533 -24.03 5.08 2.52
CA ILE A 533 -22.82 5.31 3.32
C ILE A 533 -21.91 4.09 3.17
N VAL A 534 -20.63 4.29 2.86
CA VAL A 534 -19.64 3.23 2.66
C VAL A 534 -18.51 3.41 3.66
N LEU A 535 -18.33 2.42 4.53
CA LEU A 535 -17.17 2.30 5.39
C LEU A 535 -16.25 1.25 4.78
N HIS A 536 -14.99 1.60 4.49
CA HIS A 536 -14.11 0.72 3.74
C HIS A 536 -12.68 0.66 4.26
N GLY A 537 -12.07 -0.51 4.19
CA GLY A 537 -10.73 -0.77 4.68
C GLY A 537 -10.64 -0.93 6.21
N ALA A 538 -9.41 -0.93 6.72
CA ALA A 538 -9.14 -1.14 8.13
C ALA A 538 -9.28 0.15 8.94
N MET A 539 -9.91 0.06 10.11
CA MET A 539 -9.88 1.15 11.08
C MET A 539 -8.55 1.13 11.84
N PRO A 540 -7.94 2.29 12.12
CA PRO A 540 -6.75 2.36 12.95
C PRO A 540 -6.98 1.72 14.32
N PRO A 541 -5.95 1.16 14.97
CA PRO A 541 -6.08 0.61 16.32
C PRO A 541 -6.72 1.60 17.30
N HIS A 542 -7.57 1.10 18.20
CA HIS A 542 -8.23 1.91 19.24
C HIS A 542 -9.20 2.99 18.73
N SER A 543 -9.69 2.84 17.49
CA SER A 543 -10.69 3.74 16.90
C SER A 543 -12.10 3.51 17.45
N SER A 544 -12.99 4.46 17.17
CA SER A 544 -14.43 4.36 17.44
C SER A 544 -15.23 4.83 16.23
N VAL A 545 -16.19 4.04 15.80
CA VAL A 545 -17.17 4.36 14.76
C VAL A 545 -18.56 4.31 15.40
N LEU A 546 -19.23 5.45 15.45
CA LEU A 546 -20.56 5.61 16.01
C LEU A 546 -21.53 6.08 14.92
N LEU A 547 -22.63 5.36 14.75
CA LEU A 547 -23.77 5.77 13.95
C LEU A 547 -25.02 5.77 14.84
N ALA A 548 -25.51 6.94 15.22
CA ALA A 548 -26.58 7.09 16.19
C ALA A 548 -27.73 7.99 15.71
N ASN A 549 -28.94 7.72 16.20
CA ASN A 549 -30.13 8.57 15.99
C ASN A 549 -30.40 8.88 14.51
N SER A 550 -30.11 7.92 13.61
CA SER A 550 -30.06 8.16 12.17
C SER A 550 -31.13 7.36 11.43
N THR A 551 -31.63 7.92 10.32
CA THR A 551 -32.63 7.28 9.46
C THR A 551 -32.05 7.15 8.06
N LEU A 552 -31.67 5.92 7.68
CA LEU A 552 -31.02 5.66 6.39
C LEU A 552 -31.99 4.89 5.49
N ARG A 553 -32.33 5.46 4.33
CA ARG A 553 -33.26 4.85 3.38
C ARG A 553 -32.62 4.76 2.01
N ALA A 554 -32.71 3.58 1.41
CA ALA A 554 -32.28 3.36 0.04
C ALA A 554 -33.22 2.38 -0.69
N THR A 555 -33.30 2.51 -2.00
CA THR A 555 -34.01 1.58 -2.88
C THR A 555 -33.07 1.06 -3.97
N VAL A 556 -33.42 -0.09 -4.55
CA VAL A 556 -32.65 -0.69 -5.64
C VAL A 556 -32.55 0.25 -6.86
N ASP A 557 -33.60 1.03 -7.12
CA ASP A 557 -33.66 1.93 -8.27
C ASP A 557 -33.01 3.31 -8.00
N GLY A 558 -33.04 3.77 -6.74
CA GLY A 558 -32.46 5.07 -6.36
C GLY A 558 -30.96 5.02 -6.07
N SER A 559 -30.45 3.89 -5.59
CA SER A 559 -29.04 3.72 -5.24
C SER A 559 -28.12 3.77 -6.47
N GLN A 560 -27.02 4.52 -6.35
CA GLN A 560 -25.93 4.55 -7.35
C GLN A 560 -24.77 3.61 -6.98
N TYR A 561 -24.92 2.80 -5.92
CA TYR A 561 -23.88 1.88 -5.51
C TYR A 561 -23.76 0.69 -6.46
N VAL A 562 -22.54 0.43 -6.95
CA VAL A 562 -22.21 -0.75 -7.75
C VAL A 562 -21.27 -1.65 -6.93
N PRO A 563 -21.65 -2.92 -6.68
CA PRO A 563 -20.77 -3.88 -6.02
C PRO A 563 -19.43 -4.03 -6.73
N THR A 564 -18.36 -4.08 -5.95
CA THR A 564 -16.99 -4.27 -6.45
C THR A 564 -16.51 -5.70 -6.35
N THR A 565 -17.27 -6.56 -5.65
CA THR A 565 -16.97 -7.98 -5.53
C THR A 565 -16.97 -8.65 -6.91
N PRO A 566 -15.90 -9.41 -7.28
CA PRO A 566 -15.85 -10.12 -8.55
C PRO A 566 -17.10 -10.98 -8.79
N GLY A 567 -17.62 -10.97 -10.03
CA GLY A 567 -18.83 -11.69 -10.41
C GLY A 567 -20.16 -11.03 -10.01
N HIS A 568 -20.12 -9.97 -9.20
CA HIS A 568 -21.33 -9.30 -8.68
C HIS A 568 -21.55 -7.90 -9.24
N ALA A 569 -20.71 -7.45 -10.18
CA ALA A 569 -20.81 -6.12 -10.79
C ALA A 569 -22.15 -5.89 -11.55
N GLY A 570 -22.81 -6.95 -12.00
CA GLY A 570 -24.13 -6.89 -12.64
C GLY A 570 -25.30 -6.86 -11.64
N SER A 571 -25.05 -7.12 -10.36
CA SER A 571 -26.08 -7.15 -9.33
C SER A 571 -26.43 -5.73 -8.89
N ARG A 572 -27.71 -5.35 -9.00
CA ARG A 572 -28.21 -4.08 -8.46
C ARG A 572 -28.74 -4.28 -7.05
N TYR A 573 -28.12 -3.60 -6.10
CA TYR A 573 -28.56 -3.52 -4.72
C TYR A 573 -28.85 -2.07 -4.35
N GLY A 574 -29.76 -1.87 -3.39
CA GLY A 574 -30.07 -0.56 -2.82
C GLY A 574 -29.55 -0.37 -1.38
N PRO A 575 -28.25 -0.50 -1.09
CA PRO A 575 -27.78 -0.47 0.30
C PRO A 575 -27.79 0.94 0.88
N ALA A 576 -28.28 1.04 2.12
CA ALA A 576 -28.18 2.24 2.92
C ALA A 576 -26.79 2.36 3.56
N LEU A 577 -26.22 1.22 3.96
CA LEU A 577 -24.86 1.10 4.52
C LEU A 577 -24.09 0.00 3.79
N VAL A 578 -22.82 0.25 3.50
CA VAL A 578 -21.89 -0.74 2.94
C VAL A 578 -20.68 -0.85 3.87
N LEU A 579 -20.32 -2.07 4.23
CA LEU A 579 -19.10 -2.41 4.95
C LEU A 579 -18.17 -3.17 3.99
N ASP A 580 -17.14 -2.50 3.53
CA ASP A 580 -16.33 -2.95 2.40
C ASP A 580 -14.88 -3.23 2.81
N GLY A 581 -14.57 -4.50 3.07
CA GLY A 581 -13.26 -4.93 3.58
C GLY A 581 -12.97 -4.39 4.98
N VAL A 582 -14.01 -4.16 5.78
CA VAL A 582 -13.87 -3.56 7.12
C VAL A 582 -13.08 -4.49 8.03
N ARG A 583 -12.01 -3.95 8.63
CA ARG A 583 -11.22 -4.62 9.67
C ARG A 583 -11.19 -3.72 10.91
N LEU A 584 -11.79 -4.19 11.99
CA LEU A 584 -11.77 -3.54 13.29
C LEU A 584 -10.58 -4.10 14.08
N LEU A 585 -9.63 -3.23 14.42
CA LEU A 585 -8.42 -3.58 15.17
C LEU A 585 -8.52 -2.88 16.54
N SER A 586 -8.86 -3.60 17.62
CA SER A 586 -9.18 -2.99 18.91
C SER A 586 -10.13 -1.78 18.81
N THR A 587 -11.08 -1.85 17.87
CA THR A 587 -11.94 -0.75 17.46
C THR A 587 -13.36 -1.00 17.96
N ARG A 588 -14.06 0.08 18.31
CA ARG A 588 -15.47 0.04 18.71
C ARG A 588 -16.33 0.47 17.54
N PHE A 589 -17.17 -0.41 17.00
CA PHE A 589 -18.19 -0.07 16.03
C PHE A 589 -19.56 -0.17 16.69
N VAL A 590 -20.30 0.93 16.71
CA VAL A 590 -21.59 1.02 17.39
C VAL A 590 -22.60 1.67 16.47
N MET A 591 -23.66 0.95 16.18
CA MET A 591 -24.86 1.50 15.58
C MET A 591 -25.98 1.46 16.62
N THR A 592 -26.59 2.61 16.92
CA THR A 592 -27.63 2.68 17.95
C THR A 592 -28.78 3.61 17.61
N ARG A 593 -30.00 3.33 18.12
CA ARG A 593 -31.20 4.18 17.96
C ARG A 593 -31.44 4.63 16.52
N SER A 594 -31.21 3.73 15.56
CA SER A 594 -31.17 4.06 14.14
C SER A 594 -32.06 3.13 13.32
N THR A 595 -32.66 3.68 12.26
CA THR A 595 -33.55 2.95 11.35
C THR A 595 -32.89 2.84 9.98
N LEU A 596 -32.80 1.63 9.43
CA LEU A 596 -32.37 1.38 8.06
C LEU A 596 -33.52 0.75 7.27
N VAL A 597 -33.86 1.33 6.13
CA VAL A 597 -34.95 0.86 5.28
C VAL A 597 -34.45 0.65 3.86
N CYS A 598 -34.71 -0.55 3.33
CA CYS A 598 -34.36 -0.96 1.99
C CYS A 598 -35.61 -1.35 1.19
N GLY A 599 -35.87 -0.71 0.05
CA GLY A 599 -36.98 -1.06 -0.85
C GLY A 599 -36.55 -1.66 -2.20
N GLY A 600 -37.28 -2.66 -2.69
CA GLY A 600 -37.05 -3.31 -3.99
C GLY A 600 -36.76 -4.81 -3.87
N GLY A 601 -36.95 -5.56 -4.96
CA GLY A 601 -36.97 -7.03 -4.93
C GLY A 601 -35.64 -7.71 -4.54
N LEU A 602 -34.50 -7.04 -4.73
CA LEU A 602 -33.16 -7.53 -4.35
C LEU A 602 -32.49 -6.62 -3.30
N CYS A 603 -33.28 -5.92 -2.48
CA CYS A 603 -32.73 -4.97 -1.53
C CYS A 603 -31.99 -5.63 -0.35
N ALA A 604 -30.81 -5.10 -0.02
CA ALA A 604 -30.03 -5.40 1.18
C ALA A 604 -29.76 -4.10 1.93
N ALA A 605 -30.29 -3.91 3.15
CA ALA A 605 -30.14 -2.67 3.89
C ALA A 605 -28.67 -2.37 4.24
N ILE A 606 -27.93 -3.41 4.59
CA ILE A 606 -26.50 -3.43 4.83
C ILE A 606 -25.86 -4.41 3.84
N LEU A 607 -24.89 -3.96 3.06
CA LEU A 607 -24.10 -4.82 2.18
C LEU A 607 -22.70 -5.01 2.77
N VAL A 608 -22.19 -6.23 2.74
CA VAL A 608 -20.81 -6.54 3.16
C VAL A 608 -20.02 -7.04 1.95
N GLU A 609 -18.92 -6.38 1.63
CA GLU A 609 -17.98 -6.79 0.58
C GLU A 609 -16.61 -7.08 1.19
N ARG A 610 -15.82 -7.96 0.58
CA ARG A 610 -14.43 -8.29 0.99
C ARG A 610 -14.27 -8.70 2.48
N GLY A 611 -15.35 -9.21 3.07
CA GLY A 611 -15.43 -9.71 4.45
C GLY A 611 -15.48 -8.63 5.53
N LEU A 612 -16.00 -9.02 6.69
CA LEU A 612 -16.04 -8.22 7.92
C LEU A 612 -15.20 -8.89 9.01
N GLY A 613 -14.15 -8.22 9.45
CA GLY A 613 -13.25 -8.73 10.50
C GLY A 613 -13.34 -7.90 11.77
N VAL A 614 -13.63 -8.55 12.89
CA VAL A 614 -13.69 -7.96 14.24
C VAL A 614 -12.60 -8.63 15.08
N SER A 615 -11.45 -7.97 15.26
CA SER A 615 -10.26 -8.59 15.87
C SER A 615 -9.61 -7.73 16.95
N LEU A 616 -8.71 -8.35 17.74
CA LEU A 616 -7.92 -7.67 18.78
C LEU A 616 -8.80 -6.99 19.84
N SER A 617 -9.74 -7.72 20.45
CA SER A 617 -10.69 -7.18 21.43
C SER A 617 -11.54 -6.01 20.90
N SER A 618 -11.94 -6.10 19.63
CA SER A 618 -12.88 -5.17 19.02
C SER A 618 -14.32 -5.49 19.40
N VAL A 619 -15.21 -4.51 19.24
CA VAL A 619 -16.65 -4.69 19.43
C VAL A 619 -17.42 -4.19 18.21
N PHE A 620 -18.41 -4.96 17.77
CA PHE A 620 -19.38 -4.57 16.76
C PHE A 620 -20.77 -4.70 17.38
N TYR A 621 -21.45 -3.59 17.62
CA TYR A 621 -22.77 -3.53 18.24
C TYR A 621 -23.80 -2.90 17.31
N MET A 622 -24.94 -3.56 17.18
CA MET A 622 -26.18 -2.97 16.69
C MET A 622 -27.22 -3.05 17.79
N ASP A 623 -27.57 -1.90 18.38
CA ASP A 623 -28.40 -1.79 19.58
C ASP A 623 -29.58 -0.85 19.35
N ASN A 624 -30.79 -1.18 19.79
CA ASN A 624 -31.96 -0.29 19.58
C ASN A 624 -32.15 0.14 18.11
N CYS A 625 -31.88 -0.77 17.18
CA CYS A 625 -31.98 -0.51 15.75
C CYS A 625 -33.25 -1.14 15.15
N ALA A 626 -33.79 -0.49 14.11
CA ALA A 626 -34.83 -1.06 13.27
C ALA A 626 -34.29 -1.26 11.84
N VAL A 627 -34.08 -2.51 11.43
CA VAL A 627 -33.57 -2.84 10.09
C VAL A 627 -34.70 -3.50 9.29
N LEU A 628 -35.12 -2.86 8.21
CA LEU A 628 -36.29 -3.24 7.42
C LEU A 628 -35.89 -3.41 5.95
N SER A 629 -36.24 -4.55 5.36
CA SER A 629 -36.00 -4.82 3.94
C SER A 629 -37.07 -5.78 3.39
N GLN A 630 -37.24 -5.79 2.07
CA GLN A 630 -38.12 -6.77 1.42
C GLN A 630 -37.45 -8.14 1.24
N SER A 631 -36.11 -8.21 1.14
CA SER A 631 -35.37 -9.44 0.86
C SER A 631 -34.28 -9.77 1.88
N HIS A 632 -33.24 -8.93 1.97
CA HIS A 632 -32.10 -9.17 2.84
C HIS A 632 -31.87 -7.98 3.77
N LEU A 633 -31.44 -8.21 5.01
CA LEU A 633 -31.07 -7.11 5.91
C LEU A 633 -29.57 -6.83 5.81
N MET A 634 -28.73 -7.75 6.26
CA MET A 634 -27.27 -7.75 6.08
C MET A 634 -26.88 -8.87 5.11
N HIS A 635 -26.38 -8.49 3.93
CA HIS A 635 -26.02 -9.45 2.87
C HIS A 635 -24.54 -9.30 2.50
N ALA A 636 -23.76 -10.36 2.72
CA ALA A 636 -22.35 -10.40 2.38
C ALA A 636 -22.14 -11.08 1.01
N LEU A 637 -21.55 -10.36 0.06
CA LEU A 637 -21.27 -10.88 -1.28
C LEU A 637 -19.99 -11.70 -1.25
N ALA A 638 -20.11 -13.03 -1.30
CA ALA A 638 -18.98 -13.96 -1.24
C ALA A 638 -17.96 -13.57 -0.15
N SER A 639 -18.48 -13.17 1.02
CA SER A 639 -17.73 -12.49 2.07
C SER A 639 -17.98 -13.13 3.42
N ASP A 640 -16.91 -13.31 4.19
CA ASP A 640 -16.94 -13.97 5.49
C ASP A 640 -17.14 -12.97 6.65
N LEU A 641 -17.67 -13.48 7.76
CA LEU A 641 -17.60 -12.82 9.07
C LEU A 641 -16.55 -13.53 9.94
N ARG A 642 -15.60 -12.78 10.48
CA ARG A 642 -14.60 -13.30 11.42
C ARG A 642 -14.54 -12.46 12.69
N VAL A 643 -14.84 -13.08 13.82
CA VAL A 643 -14.76 -12.48 15.16
C VAL A 643 -13.65 -13.21 15.92
N SER A 644 -12.55 -12.52 16.23
CA SER A 644 -11.35 -13.18 16.78
C SER A 644 -10.62 -12.37 17.85
N GLY A 645 -9.78 -13.06 18.63
CA GLY A 645 -8.87 -12.42 19.59
C GLY A 645 -9.60 -11.69 20.72
N GLY A 646 -10.56 -12.34 21.37
CA GLY A 646 -11.34 -11.77 22.47
C GLY A 646 -12.31 -10.67 22.03
N SER A 647 -12.85 -10.74 20.82
CA SER A 647 -13.75 -9.72 20.26
C SER A 647 -15.23 -10.06 20.44
N VAL A 648 -16.12 -9.08 20.25
CA VAL A 648 -17.56 -9.25 20.40
C VAL A 648 -18.31 -8.77 19.14
N PHE A 649 -19.21 -9.60 18.63
CA PHE A 649 -20.25 -9.21 17.67
C PHE A 649 -21.61 -9.35 18.34
N SER A 650 -22.36 -8.25 18.43
CA SER A 650 -23.62 -8.18 19.18
C SER A 650 -24.72 -7.51 18.35
N ILE A 651 -25.86 -8.19 18.24
CA ILE A 651 -27.13 -7.59 17.82
C ILE A 651 -28.06 -7.66 19.01
N GLN A 652 -28.58 -6.51 19.45
CA GLN A 652 -29.40 -6.47 20.66
C GLN A 652 -30.49 -5.40 20.64
N ASN A 653 -31.54 -5.59 21.45
CA ASN A 653 -32.65 -4.63 21.62
C ASN A 653 -33.24 -4.14 20.28
N SER A 654 -33.24 -4.97 19.25
CA SER A 654 -33.48 -4.51 17.87
C SER A 654 -34.65 -5.22 17.21
N LEU A 655 -35.26 -4.55 16.23
CA LEU A 655 -36.28 -5.11 15.35
C LEU A 655 -35.70 -5.31 13.95
N TRP A 656 -35.69 -6.57 13.50
CA TRP A 656 -35.16 -6.96 12.19
C TRP A 656 -36.28 -7.61 11.39
N SER A 657 -36.71 -6.99 10.28
CA SER A 657 -37.83 -7.50 9.48
C SER A 657 -37.52 -7.60 7.99
N ALA A 658 -37.56 -8.83 7.49
CA ALA A 658 -37.48 -9.18 6.08
C ALA A 658 -38.48 -10.31 5.76
N PRO A 659 -39.79 -9.98 5.62
CA PRO A 659 -40.88 -10.96 5.48
C PRO A 659 -40.98 -11.51 4.05
N SER A 660 -39.86 -11.88 3.45
CA SER A 660 -39.84 -12.52 2.13
C SER A 660 -40.41 -13.94 2.23
N THR A 661 -41.16 -14.37 1.22
CA THR A 661 -41.59 -15.77 1.10
C THR A 661 -40.60 -16.60 0.27
N GLU A 662 -39.48 -16.02 -0.14
CA GLU A 662 -38.46 -16.70 -0.94
C GLU A 662 -37.45 -17.46 -0.10
N TYR A 663 -36.92 -18.52 -0.69
CA TYR A 663 -35.83 -19.30 -0.10
C TYR A 663 -34.54 -18.48 -0.02
N TYR A 664 -33.71 -18.73 1.00
CA TYR A 664 -32.45 -18.03 1.26
C TYR A 664 -32.55 -16.51 1.52
N LYS A 665 -33.71 -15.98 1.92
CA LYS A 665 -33.86 -14.57 2.29
C LYS A 665 -33.91 -14.39 3.81
N GLY A 666 -32.99 -13.62 4.38
CA GLY A 666 -32.79 -13.61 5.83
C GLY A 666 -32.21 -12.33 6.41
N ALA A 667 -31.90 -12.37 7.70
CA ALA A 667 -31.33 -11.22 8.41
C ALA A 667 -29.83 -11.05 8.11
N CYS A 668 -29.04 -12.10 8.24
CA CYS A 668 -27.59 -12.07 8.07
C CYS A 668 -27.15 -13.20 7.14
N MET A 669 -26.60 -12.87 5.98
CA MET A 669 -26.06 -13.87 5.04
C MET A 669 -24.56 -13.65 4.86
N PHE A 670 -23.77 -14.69 5.12
CA PHE A 670 -22.31 -14.71 4.96
C PHE A 670 -21.86 -15.94 4.16
N GLY A 671 -20.63 -15.87 3.62
CA GLY A 671 -19.90 -17.04 3.13
C GLY A 671 -19.60 -17.98 4.29
N ASP A 672 -18.52 -17.75 5.00
CA ASP A 672 -18.21 -18.45 6.25
C ASP A 672 -18.34 -17.54 7.47
N VAL A 673 -18.76 -18.12 8.61
CA VAL A 673 -18.80 -17.42 9.91
C VAL A 673 -17.85 -18.12 10.87
N VAL A 674 -16.88 -17.36 11.40
CA VAL A 674 -15.88 -17.87 12.34
C VAL A 674 -15.86 -17.01 13.59
N VAL A 675 -16.03 -17.64 14.75
CA VAL A 675 -15.86 -17.04 16.07
C VAL A 675 -14.75 -17.80 16.79
N ASP A 676 -13.61 -17.15 17.03
CA ASP A 676 -12.40 -17.83 17.51
C ASP A 676 -11.61 -17.03 18.55
N GLY A 677 -10.68 -17.68 19.26
CA GLY A 677 -9.74 -17.04 20.18
C GLY A 677 -10.43 -16.37 21.38
N GLY A 678 -11.38 -17.06 22.01
CA GLY A 678 -12.12 -16.57 23.17
C GLY A 678 -13.04 -15.39 22.86
N SER A 679 -13.66 -15.39 21.68
CA SER A 679 -14.56 -14.33 21.21
C SER A 679 -16.03 -14.68 21.43
N VAL A 680 -16.91 -13.68 21.30
CA VAL A 680 -18.36 -13.86 21.51
C VAL A 680 -19.15 -13.35 20.30
N MET A 681 -20.12 -14.14 19.86
CA MET A 681 -21.18 -13.71 18.96
C MET A 681 -22.52 -13.87 19.67
N GLN A 682 -23.24 -12.77 19.88
CA GLN A 682 -24.49 -12.78 20.63
C GLN A 682 -25.64 -12.06 19.91
N ILE A 683 -26.83 -12.63 20.07
CA ILE A 683 -28.09 -12.10 19.58
C ILE A 683 -29.03 -12.05 20.80
N VAL A 684 -29.40 -10.84 21.24
CA VAL A 684 -30.00 -10.64 22.57
C VAL A 684 -31.23 -9.72 22.51
N SER A 685 -32.31 -10.05 23.22
CA SER A 685 -33.46 -9.14 23.43
C SER A 685 -34.03 -8.52 22.13
N SER A 686 -34.05 -9.29 21.04
CA SER A 686 -34.39 -8.79 19.71
C SER A 686 -35.57 -9.54 19.08
N THR A 687 -36.31 -8.85 18.22
CA THR A 687 -37.44 -9.44 17.48
C THR A 687 -37.05 -9.57 16.01
N PHE A 688 -37.11 -10.80 15.50
CA PHE A 688 -36.81 -11.13 14.11
C PHE A 688 -38.09 -11.55 13.38
N ARG A 689 -38.54 -10.76 12.41
CA ARG A 689 -39.70 -11.08 11.55
C ARG A 689 -39.24 -11.38 10.14
N LEU A 690 -38.90 -12.63 9.90
CA LEU A 690 -38.17 -13.07 8.73
C LEU A 690 -38.98 -14.06 7.89
N GLY A 691 -38.58 -14.16 6.63
CA GLY A 691 -38.95 -15.25 5.75
C GLY A 691 -38.29 -16.54 6.18
N PHE A 692 -37.02 -16.67 5.82
CA PHE A 692 -36.29 -17.93 5.88
C PHE A 692 -35.46 -18.07 7.15
N ALA A 693 -34.39 -17.29 7.33
CA ALA A 693 -33.46 -17.49 8.44
C ALA A 693 -32.84 -16.22 9.03
N MET A 694 -32.45 -16.26 10.31
CA MET A 694 -31.71 -15.16 10.95
C MET A 694 -30.26 -15.13 10.47
N LEU A 695 -29.51 -16.22 10.61
CA LEU A 695 -28.15 -16.38 10.09
C LEU A 695 -28.14 -17.42 8.98
N ILE A 696 -27.53 -17.10 7.84
CA ILE A 696 -27.29 -18.00 6.70
C ILE A 696 -25.79 -18.01 6.43
N ALA A 697 -25.18 -19.19 6.45
CA ALA A 697 -23.77 -19.36 6.14
C ALA A 697 -23.50 -20.67 5.38
N ASN A 698 -22.39 -20.75 4.64
CA ASN A 698 -21.87 -22.00 4.11
C ASN A 698 -21.30 -22.86 5.23
N THR A 699 -20.53 -22.24 6.14
CA THR A 699 -19.99 -22.89 7.34
C THR A 699 -20.08 -21.97 8.56
N LEU A 700 -20.18 -22.58 9.74
CA LEU A 700 -20.16 -21.93 11.04
C LEU A 700 -19.13 -22.63 11.94
N THR A 701 -18.06 -21.93 12.31
CA THR A 701 -17.04 -22.44 13.22
C THR A 701 -16.98 -21.61 14.48
N VAL A 702 -17.12 -22.25 15.63
CA VAL A 702 -16.92 -21.65 16.96
C VAL A 702 -15.78 -22.37 17.65
N ALA A 703 -14.65 -21.70 17.84
CA ALA A 703 -13.38 -22.31 18.26
C ALA A 703 -12.68 -21.51 19.36
N GLY A 704 -11.62 -22.10 19.94
CA GLY A 704 -10.74 -21.39 20.88
C GLY A 704 -11.41 -20.92 22.17
N GLY A 705 -12.40 -21.66 22.68
CA GLY A 705 -13.15 -21.28 23.88
C GLY A 705 -14.10 -20.09 23.67
N SER A 706 -14.60 -19.93 22.44
CA SER A 706 -15.55 -18.88 22.07
C SER A 706 -16.99 -19.23 22.43
N TRP A 707 -17.87 -18.23 22.39
CA TRP A 707 -19.25 -18.37 22.84
C TRP A 707 -20.24 -17.82 21.81
N LEU A 708 -21.20 -18.66 21.41
CA LEU A 708 -22.33 -18.28 20.56
C LEU A 708 -23.60 -18.21 21.43
N VAL A 709 -24.33 -17.10 21.40
CA VAL A 709 -25.46 -16.86 22.31
C VAL A 709 -26.69 -16.37 21.57
N HIS A 710 -27.82 -17.00 21.85
CA HIS A 710 -29.15 -16.50 21.49
C HIS A 710 -29.97 -16.42 22.76
N ARG A 711 -30.32 -15.21 23.18
CA ARG A 711 -31.00 -14.95 24.45
C ARG A 711 -32.16 -13.97 24.31
N ASP A 712 -33.28 -14.22 24.98
CA ASP A 712 -34.41 -13.28 25.12
C ASP A 712 -34.99 -12.81 23.76
N ASN A 713 -34.92 -13.62 22.70
CA ASN A 713 -35.36 -13.22 21.38
C ASN A 713 -36.74 -13.78 21.01
N GLU A 714 -37.45 -13.04 20.16
CA GLU A 714 -38.62 -13.54 19.43
C GLU A 714 -38.22 -13.80 17.97
N PHE A 715 -38.08 -15.07 17.59
CA PHE A 715 -37.80 -15.49 16.22
C PHE A 715 -39.10 -15.88 15.51
N ARG A 716 -39.50 -15.11 14.50
CA ARG A 716 -40.48 -15.51 13.49
C ARG A 716 -39.74 -15.84 12.20
N ALA A 717 -39.29 -17.08 12.06
CA ALA A 717 -38.46 -17.54 10.95
C ALA A 717 -38.59 -19.06 10.78
N ALA A 718 -38.24 -19.60 9.61
CA ALA A 718 -38.13 -21.05 9.44
C ALA A 718 -36.92 -21.62 10.19
N TYR A 719 -35.79 -20.91 10.16
CA TYR A 719 -34.56 -21.27 10.85
C TYR A 719 -33.98 -20.07 11.61
N VAL A 720 -33.30 -20.28 12.73
CA VAL A 720 -32.45 -19.22 13.32
C VAL A 720 -31.07 -19.26 12.68
N VAL A 721 -30.42 -20.42 12.64
CA VAL A 721 -29.12 -20.65 12.01
C VAL A 721 -29.28 -21.65 10.87
N TYR A 722 -29.17 -21.19 9.63
CA TYR A 722 -29.14 -22.05 8.46
C TYR A 722 -27.69 -22.20 7.97
N VAL A 723 -27.17 -23.42 8.03
CA VAL A 723 -25.88 -23.77 7.43
C VAL A 723 -26.11 -24.66 6.22
N ALA A 724 -25.56 -24.25 5.07
CA ALA A 724 -25.79 -24.93 3.79
C ALA A 724 -25.03 -26.26 3.66
N ASN A 725 -23.83 -26.35 4.24
CA ASN A 725 -23.04 -27.59 4.24
C ASN A 725 -23.47 -28.48 5.42
N GLU A 726 -23.80 -29.74 5.15
CA GLU A 726 -24.22 -30.71 6.17
C GLU A 726 -23.15 -30.93 7.26
N ASN A 727 -21.86 -30.84 6.91
CA ASN A 727 -20.74 -30.89 7.86
C ASN A 727 -20.17 -29.50 8.17
N GLY A 728 -20.94 -28.44 7.89
CA GLY A 728 -20.47 -27.05 7.94
C GLY A 728 -20.40 -26.44 9.33
N VAL A 729 -20.92 -27.10 10.37
CA VAL A 729 -20.94 -26.58 11.74
C VAL A 729 -19.88 -27.30 12.57
N ALA A 730 -18.98 -26.55 13.19
CA ALA A 730 -17.90 -27.09 14.01
C ALA A 730 -17.71 -26.29 15.31
N PHE A 731 -17.78 -27.00 16.45
CA PHE A 731 -17.43 -26.46 17.77
C PHE A 731 -16.13 -27.09 18.27
N ARG A 732 -15.13 -26.27 18.59
CA ARG A 732 -13.79 -26.73 18.99
C ARG A 732 -13.29 -26.03 20.25
N GLY A 733 -12.33 -26.63 20.93
CA GLY A 733 -11.61 -25.98 22.04
C GLY A 733 -12.50 -25.59 23.22
N ARG A 734 -13.49 -26.43 23.58
CA ARG A 734 -14.49 -26.15 24.64
C ARG A 734 -15.33 -24.89 24.40
N SER A 735 -15.59 -24.58 23.12
CA SER A 735 -16.53 -23.50 22.77
C SER A 735 -17.96 -23.90 23.07
N VAL A 736 -18.78 -22.91 23.41
CA VAL A 736 -20.14 -23.10 23.93
C VAL A 736 -21.18 -22.45 23.02
N TRP A 737 -22.34 -23.08 22.90
CA TRP A 737 -23.54 -22.50 22.31
C TRP A 737 -24.67 -22.44 23.36
N SER A 738 -25.14 -21.24 23.69
CA SER A 738 -26.26 -21.04 24.61
C SER A 738 -27.51 -20.58 23.87
N ILE A 739 -28.63 -21.28 24.10
CA ILE A 739 -29.96 -21.00 23.55
C ILE A 739 -30.91 -20.82 24.74
N LEU A 740 -31.21 -19.57 25.09
CA LEU A 740 -31.84 -19.23 26.38
C LEU A 740 -33.05 -18.31 26.18
N ASP A 741 -34.18 -18.60 26.80
CA ASP A 741 -35.31 -17.67 26.92
C ASP A 741 -35.83 -17.12 25.57
N ASN A 742 -35.75 -17.92 24.49
CA ASN A 742 -36.21 -17.50 23.16
C ASN A 742 -37.60 -18.06 22.85
N ASN A 743 -38.36 -17.33 22.05
CA ASN A 743 -39.63 -17.76 21.48
C ASN A 743 -39.51 -17.98 19.96
N PHE A 744 -39.80 -19.19 19.50
CA PHE A 744 -39.74 -19.62 18.10
C PHE A 744 -41.14 -19.76 17.53
N THR A 745 -41.45 -19.01 16.48
CA THR A 745 -42.73 -19.09 15.76
C THR A 745 -42.52 -19.02 14.26
N TYR A 746 -43.60 -19.29 13.50
CA TYR A 746 -43.54 -19.35 12.05
C TYR A 746 -43.16 -18.01 11.40
N GLY A 747 -42.20 -18.06 10.50
CA GLY A 747 -41.86 -16.97 9.59
C GLY A 747 -42.80 -16.91 8.37
N SER A 748 -42.57 -15.95 7.48
CA SER A 748 -43.37 -15.79 6.26
C SER A 748 -43.13 -16.89 5.21
N TYR A 749 -41.97 -17.55 5.24
CA TYR A 749 -41.60 -18.61 4.29
C TYR A 749 -42.30 -19.95 4.58
N SER A 750 -42.42 -20.33 5.85
CA SER A 750 -42.95 -21.64 6.26
C SER A 750 -43.90 -21.49 7.43
N SER A 751 -45.09 -22.06 7.28
CA SER A 751 -46.11 -22.17 8.33
C SER A 751 -45.99 -23.47 9.15
N THR A 752 -44.95 -24.27 8.92
CA THR A 752 -44.76 -25.57 9.59
C THR A 752 -43.37 -25.72 10.20
N THR A 753 -42.43 -24.86 9.84
CA THR A 753 -41.03 -24.91 10.27
C THR A 753 -40.73 -23.73 11.17
N ALA A 754 -40.21 -23.99 12.37
CA ALA A 754 -39.70 -22.99 13.29
C ALA A 754 -38.55 -23.64 14.09
N TYR A 755 -37.37 -23.74 13.49
CA TYR A 755 -36.24 -24.48 14.05
C TYR A 755 -35.08 -23.56 14.44
N MET A 756 -34.26 -24.02 15.39
CA MET A 756 -33.03 -23.32 15.71
C MET A 756 -32.00 -23.47 14.59
N THR A 757 -31.88 -24.65 13.99
CA THR A 757 -30.88 -24.92 12.96
C THR A 757 -31.36 -25.77 11.80
N SER A 758 -30.71 -25.65 10.64
CA SER A 758 -30.84 -26.65 9.55
C SER A 758 -30.22 -27.99 9.97
N LYS A 759 -30.50 -29.06 9.22
CA LYS A 759 -29.86 -30.36 9.48
C LYS A 759 -28.35 -30.25 9.31
N TRP A 760 -27.62 -30.73 10.31
CA TRP A 760 -26.16 -30.75 10.31
C TRP A 760 -25.67 -31.98 11.07
N SER A 761 -24.45 -32.41 10.76
CA SER A 761 -23.71 -33.42 11.52
C SER A 761 -22.38 -32.80 11.96
N PRO A 762 -22.11 -32.67 13.27
CA PRO A 762 -20.78 -32.26 13.70
C PRO A 762 -19.73 -33.24 13.15
N PRO A 763 -18.55 -32.74 12.72
CA PRO A 763 -17.41 -33.59 12.45
C PRO A 763 -17.13 -34.53 13.63
N SER A 764 -16.70 -35.77 13.36
CA SER A 764 -16.55 -36.83 14.37
C SER A 764 -15.57 -36.51 15.50
N ASP A 765 -14.65 -35.56 15.27
CA ASP A 765 -13.68 -35.04 16.23
C ASP A 765 -14.24 -33.92 17.12
N THR A 766 -15.49 -33.47 16.90
CA THR A 766 -16.13 -32.38 17.63
C THR A 766 -17.24 -32.88 18.55
N ARG A 767 -17.26 -32.40 19.80
CA ARG A 767 -18.39 -32.53 20.71
C ARG A 767 -18.84 -31.12 21.10
N PRO A 768 -19.89 -30.57 20.50
CA PRO A 768 -20.37 -29.25 20.88
C PRO A 768 -20.88 -29.28 22.32
N THR A 769 -20.60 -28.22 23.09
CA THR A 769 -21.24 -27.97 24.38
C THR A 769 -22.38 -27.01 24.16
N ILE A 770 -23.62 -27.51 24.26
CA ILE A 770 -24.83 -26.74 23.96
C ILE A 770 -25.72 -26.70 25.19
N TYR A 771 -26.17 -25.50 25.59
CA TYR A 771 -27.13 -25.29 26.65
C TYR A 771 -28.47 -24.81 26.09
N GLY A 772 -29.56 -25.40 26.59
CA GLY A 772 -30.93 -25.01 26.29
C GLY A 772 -31.68 -24.70 27.58
N MET A 773 -32.31 -23.52 27.68
CA MET A 773 -33.03 -23.11 28.88
C MET A 773 -34.24 -22.24 28.52
N CYS A 774 -35.40 -22.57 29.08
CA CYS A 774 -36.63 -21.75 29.01
C CYS A 774 -37.04 -21.25 27.61
N ASN A 775 -36.81 -22.03 26.56
CA ASN A 775 -37.27 -21.69 25.22
C ASN A 775 -38.70 -22.16 24.99
N GLU A 776 -39.45 -21.42 24.17
CA GLU A 776 -40.78 -21.81 23.69
C GLU A 776 -40.76 -21.98 22.17
N ALA A 777 -41.33 -23.06 21.66
CA ALA A 777 -41.57 -23.26 20.24
C ALA A 777 -43.06 -23.39 19.99
N ILE A 778 -43.60 -22.51 19.14
CA ILE A 778 -44.99 -22.51 18.66
C ILE A 778 -45.98 -22.49 19.86
N GLY A 779 -45.64 -21.67 20.87
CA GLY A 779 -46.46 -21.48 22.08
C GLY A 779 -46.40 -22.63 23.10
N SER A 780 -45.44 -23.55 22.98
CA SER A 780 -45.19 -24.61 23.96
C SER A 780 -43.73 -24.59 24.43
N PRO A 781 -43.42 -24.84 25.72
CA PRO A 781 -42.05 -24.98 26.20
C PRO A 781 -41.30 -26.10 25.47
N VAL A 782 -40.06 -25.85 25.08
CA VAL A 782 -39.19 -26.83 24.39
C VAL A 782 -38.67 -27.85 25.40
N THR A 783 -39.02 -29.11 25.21
CA THR A 783 -38.57 -30.22 26.08
C THR A 783 -37.56 -31.14 25.40
N ASP A 784 -37.62 -31.24 24.07
CA ASP A 784 -36.66 -32.00 23.26
C ASP A 784 -36.01 -31.09 22.21
N TYR A 785 -34.88 -30.47 22.58
CA TYR A 785 -34.13 -29.59 21.68
C TYR A 785 -33.59 -30.33 20.44
N GLN A 786 -33.35 -31.64 20.53
CA GLN A 786 -32.82 -32.40 19.39
C GLN A 786 -33.85 -32.51 18.27
N GLY A 787 -35.10 -32.82 18.63
CA GLY A 787 -36.22 -32.92 17.69
C GLY A 787 -36.91 -31.59 17.41
N GLU A 788 -37.42 -30.91 18.45
CA GLU A 788 -38.31 -29.75 18.33
C GLU A 788 -37.60 -28.52 17.74
N LEU A 789 -36.31 -28.33 18.04
CA LEU A 789 -35.49 -27.26 17.49
C LEU A 789 -34.47 -27.74 16.44
N ASN A 790 -34.54 -29.01 16.05
CA ASN A 790 -33.68 -29.64 15.04
C ASN A 790 -32.17 -29.50 15.33
N ILE A 791 -31.77 -29.48 16.61
CA ILE A 791 -30.34 -29.38 16.98
C ILE A 791 -29.56 -30.63 16.56
N GLY A 792 -30.19 -31.81 16.55
CA GLY A 792 -29.59 -33.07 16.09
C GLY A 792 -28.45 -33.64 16.96
N THR A 793 -28.02 -32.92 17.99
CA THR A 793 -26.94 -33.32 18.91
C THR A 793 -27.35 -33.10 20.37
N PRO A 794 -26.77 -33.82 21.34
CA PRO A 794 -27.14 -33.66 22.75
C PRO A 794 -27.05 -32.22 23.24
N VAL A 795 -28.12 -31.76 23.92
CA VAL A 795 -28.20 -30.45 24.57
C VAL A 795 -28.31 -30.66 26.06
N THR A 796 -27.55 -29.90 26.86
CA THR A 796 -27.74 -29.83 28.30
C THR A 796 -28.92 -28.91 28.59
N VAL A 797 -30.06 -29.52 28.89
CA VAL A 797 -31.31 -28.81 29.22
C VAL A 797 -31.28 -28.37 30.68
N LEU A 798 -31.52 -27.08 30.91
CA LEU A 798 -31.64 -26.47 32.23
C LEU A 798 -33.09 -26.07 32.50
N ASP A 799 -33.54 -26.19 33.74
CA ASP A 799 -34.85 -25.69 34.17
C ASP A 799 -34.92 -24.16 34.01
N CYS A 800 -36.11 -23.62 33.73
CA CYS A 800 -36.32 -22.17 33.72
C CYS A 800 -35.86 -21.55 35.06
N GLY A 801 -34.98 -20.55 34.99
CA GLY A 801 -34.41 -19.88 36.17
C GLY A 801 -33.21 -20.62 36.81
N ALA A 802 -32.85 -21.82 36.35
CA ALA A 802 -31.55 -22.40 36.69
C ALA A 802 -30.43 -21.66 35.97
N CYS A 803 -29.23 -21.64 36.52
CA CYS A 803 -28.11 -20.98 35.88
C CYS A 803 -26.80 -21.67 36.22
N THR A 804 -25.94 -21.78 35.22
CA THR A 804 -24.55 -22.24 35.36
C THR A 804 -23.66 -21.25 34.65
N VAL A 805 -22.43 -21.08 35.15
CA VAL A 805 -21.44 -20.15 34.59
C VAL A 805 -21.32 -20.32 33.07
N ASP A 806 -21.16 -21.56 32.60
CA ASP A 806 -20.95 -21.87 31.18
C ASP A 806 -22.18 -21.61 30.31
N ALA A 807 -23.39 -21.68 30.87
CA ALA A 807 -24.62 -21.44 30.13
C ALA A 807 -24.91 -19.96 30.01
N VAL A 808 -24.80 -19.18 31.10
CA VAL A 808 -25.32 -17.81 31.15
C VAL A 808 -24.26 -16.71 31.10
N CYS A 809 -22.99 -17.05 31.33
CA CYS A 809 -21.86 -16.11 31.36
C CYS A 809 -20.78 -16.52 30.35
N PHE A 810 -19.91 -15.57 29.98
CA PHE A 810 -18.69 -15.92 29.25
C PHE A 810 -17.68 -16.54 30.22
N ALA A 811 -17.65 -17.88 30.26
CA ALA A 811 -16.91 -18.65 31.26
C ALA A 811 -15.44 -18.24 31.41
N ALA A 812 -14.74 -17.97 30.30
CA ALA A 812 -13.33 -17.60 30.32
C ALA A 812 -13.02 -16.28 31.05
N ARG A 813 -14.04 -15.45 31.32
CA ARG A 813 -13.94 -14.16 32.00
C ARG A 813 -14.86 -14.05 33.22
N THR A 814 -15.39 -15.17 33.71
CA THR A 814 -16.31 -15.21 34.86
C THR A 814 -15.64 -15.95 36.02
N SER A 815 -15.66 -15.37 37.23
CA SER A 815 -15.09 -16.00 38.43
C SER A 815 -16.10 -16.85 39.20
N SER A 816 -17.36 -16.43 39.23
CA SER A 816 -18.45 -17.09 39.95
C SER A 816 -19.81 -16.56 39.48
N ILE A 817 -20.89 -17.17 39.92
CA ILE A 817 -22.26 -16.65 39.79
C ILE A 817 -22.85 -16.37 41.17
N SER A 818 -23.64 -15.29 41.29
CA SER A 818 -24.41 -14.93 42.49
C SER A 818 -25.87 -14.73 42.10
N GLY A 819 -26.77 -15.65 42.48
CA GLY A 819 -28.19 -15.51 42.12
C GLY A 819 -28.45 -15.39 40.61
N CYS A 820 -27.65 -16.09 39.79
CA CYS A 820 -27.60 -16.02 38.31
C CYS A 820 -26.96 -14.77 37.69
N GLU A 821 -26.51 -13.81 38.50
CA GLU A 821 -25.66 -12.71 38.04
C GLU A 821 -24.21 -13.18 37.88
N CYS A 822 -23.58 -12.82 36.76
CA CYS A 822 -22.19 -13.17 36.48
C CYS A 822 -21.23 -12.24 37.24
N VAL A 823 -20.33 -12.81 38.04
CA VAL A 823 -19.23 -12.04 38.66
C VAL A 823 -18.02 -12.12 37.74
N CYS A 824 -17.58 -10.98 37.19
CA CYS A 824 -16.51 -10.95 36.21
C CYS A 824 -15.12 -11.03 36.83
N ALA A 825 -14.28 -11.87 36.21
CA ALA A 825 -12.85 -11.88 36.43
C ALA A 825 -12.18 -10.70 35.71
N ALA A 826 -10.89 -10.49 35.95
CA ALA A 826 -10.13 -9.43 35.29
C ALA A 826 -10.21 -9.54 33.75
N GLY A 827 -10.60 -8.43 33.11
CA GLY A 827 -10.79 -8.35 31.66
C GLY A 827 -12.12 -8.88 31.14
N GLY A 828 -13.07 -9.23 32.02
CA GLY A 828 -14.49 -9.42 31.67
C GLY A 828 -15.28 -8.11 31.84
N TYR A 829 -16.25 -7.88 30.96
CA TYR A 829 -17.02 -6.63 30.93
C TYR A 829 -18.53 -6.87 30.81
N GLY A 830 -19.33 -6.02 31.47
CA GLY A 830 -20.80 -6.09 31.45
C GLY A 830 -21.38 -7.29 32.18
N ASP A 831 -22.71 -7.41 32.13
CA ASP A 831 -23.49 -8.36 32.94
C ASP A 831 -23.21 -9.84 32.62
N THR A 832 -22.65 -10.12 31.44
CA THR A 832 -22.29 -11.48 30.98
C THR A 832 -20.78 -11.70 30.89
N CYS A 833 -19.98 -10.76 31.40
CA CYS A 833 -18.52 -10.83 31.44
C CYS A 833 -17.85 -11.01 30.06
N LEU A 834 -18.31 -10.28 29.06
CA LEU A 834 -17.78 -10.32 27.70
C LEU A 834 -16.27 -10.00 27.64
N PRO A 835 -15.54 -10.50 26.63
CA PRO A 835 -14.09 -10.33 26.53
C PRO A 835 -13.63 -8.93 26.11
N ALA A 836 -14.54 -8.06 25.66
CA ALA A 836 -14.27 -6.68 25.28
C ALA A 836 -15.33 -5.75 25.86
N ALA A 837 -14.92 -4.52 26.22
CA ALA A 837 -15.78 -3.57 26.89
C ALA A 837 -16.97 -3.14 26.01
N ALA A 838 -18.17 -3.25 26.57
CA ALA A 838 -19.36 -2.68 25.95
C ALA A 838 -19.17 -1.14 25.80
N PRO A 839 -19.56 -0.55 24.67
CA PRO A 839 -19.52 0.90 24.47
C PRO A 839 -20.41 1.66 25.46
N ASP A 840 -20.01 2.90 25.79
CA ASP A 840 -20.87 3.82 26.52
C ASP A 840 -22.08 4.24 25.67
N GLY A 841 -23.25 4.44 26.29
CA GLY A 841 -24.43 5.00 25.63
C GLY A 841 -25.29 4.01 24.82
N LEU A 842 -25.12 2.71 25.05
CA LEU A 842 -26.10 1.69 24.65
C LEU A 842 -27.42 1.88 25.43
N GLY A 843 -28.54 1.54 24.82
CA GLY A 843 -29.87 1.73 25.38
C GLY A 843 -30.78 2.63 24.55
N PRO A 844 -32.07 2.69 24.92
CA PRO A 844 -33.11 3.44 24.20
C PRO A 844 -32.89 4.96 24.21
#